data_AF-A0A350VU83-F1
#
_entry.id   AF-A0A350VU83-F1
#
_cell.length_a   1.000
_cell.length_b   1.000
_cell.length_c   1.000
_cell.angle_alpha   90.00
_cell.angle_beta   90.00
_cell.angle_gamma   90.00
#
_symmetry.space_group_name_H-M   'P 1'
#
loop_
_entity.id
_entity.type
_entity.pdbx_description
1 polymer ?
#
loop_
_entity_poly.entity_id
_entity_poly.type
_entity_poly.pdbx_seq_one_letter_code
_entity_poly.pdbx_strand_id
1 'polypeptide(L)'
;MRKFLPFAVMTGIMLNPFTAAYIKNDLYASFNVNEYELTSENDDASNNSTHTYGYVANEWDNNAPVYESDFSLYNEIPYRFPDDMSVFKNTYPVTRNQNPYGSCWAFASLGLAEFDLINDGAADSSIDLSELQLIYFLFNSVTDPLGGTEGDFAYYYNANASTSYLDYGGNYEMASRRLSQWIGGIPEAEVPYSNASMVLSNGLDSKYAYNYNVAHLRNVYRISLRHNADDVKQQIMEHGAVGVMYYHDDFNLSSASDGTVYNYYDTAASGGGHAVMIVGWDDTYSRNNFAWAQPANDGAWLIRNSWGNYIDYFWMSYETASLQDTAWVFDFEASDEYDNNYQLDGGLETYSVSYTTMANVFTAKNDNEVKSETLKAVSLSTSMSTNVNYTIEVYTDLTDEKNPLSGTKQESATTQGTTAYAGRYTIELNNEVKIVPGSRFAIVVSVDKPALDCEQATCIANGENFSNMIWERRVSLNDGKTFYKYGDKFYAYPSNLRVKAFTTDDENTSNIPDVPETPSEPDVPDVPETPSEPDIPDVPETPSEPDNPDVPEVPDVPSEPDVPETPSEPDNPDVPSEPDIPDAPETPSEPDNPDVPDTPDVPATPDIQELPSYTIGELDYSPVFNANYYYLHNADLANAFGKDAQALFNHFISYGIYEGRQACESFNPLNYRNNYRDLDAAFGEDLSAYYAHYIKYGKAEGRSGVNINTPDTVPDYTPDVKPNYDYVIDGIDYSVVFDADYYYNTHRDVANAFGKDNKALFNHFMTYGIYEGRQANIEFNVEAYKERYRDLSETFGSDIRTYYIHYILYGKAEGRSAVGGSGYIYDGIDYSAVFDSGYYHDHYGDLANAFGSDSVALFEHFIKYGMDEGRQASTGFNVYTYMNRYRDLNAAYGSDLKMYYQHYIKYGISEGRSAQ
;
A
#
# COMPACT_ATOMS: atom_id res chain seq x y z
N MET A 1 -22.04 -24.77 52.79
CA MET A 1 -22.67 -23.45 53.06
C MET A 1 -21.87 -22.43 52.25
N ARG A 2 -22.37 -21.95 51.10
CA ARG A 2 -23.08 -20.65 50.90
C ARG A 2 -22.19 -19.46 51.35
N LYS A 3 -21.76 -18.47 50.55
CA LYS A 3 -22.22 -17.80 49.29
C LYS A 3 -21.01 -17.06 48.65
N PHE A 4 -20.76 -17.11 47.34
CA PHE A 4 -21.20 -16.21 46.24
C PHE A 4 -20.82 -14.72 46.34
N LEU A 5 -19.86 -14.27 45.50
CA LEU A 5 -20.08 -13.37 44.35
C LEU A 5 -18.80 -13.30 43.43
N PRO A 6 -18.90 -13.60 42.12
CA PRO A 6 -17.93 -13.20 41.09
C PRO A 6 -18.57 -12.30 40.01
N PHE A 7 -17.87 -11.25 39.58
CA PHE A 7 -18.10 -10.42 38.37
C PHE A 7 -16.79 -9.61 38.19
N ALA A 8 -16.17 -9.43 37.02
CA ALA A 8 -16.57 -9.69 35.64
C ALA A 8 -15.32 -10.06 34.80
N VAL A 9 -15.51 -10.97 33.86
CA VAL A 9 -14.64 -11.21 32.70
C VAL A 9 -14.94 -10.08 31.71
N MET A 10 -13.93 -9.31 31.31
CA MET A 10 -14.02 -8.51 30.08
C MET A 10 -13.21 -9.26 29.02
N THR A 11 -13.97 -9.80 28.08
CA THR A 11 -13.58 -10.53 26.88
C THR A 11 -12.68 -9.69 25.98
N GLY A 12 -11.79 -10.37 25.26
CA GLY A 12 -10.84 -9.78 24.33
C GLY A 12 -11.49 -8.84 23.32
N ILE A 13 -10.80 -7.73 23.08
CA ILE A 13 -11.08 -6.82 21.98
C ILE A 13 -10.26 -7.34 20.81
N MET A 14 -10.91 -8.08 19.90
CA MET A 14 -10.52 -8.05 18.50
C MET A 14 -10.87 -6.65 18.00
N LEU A 15 -9.87 -5.83 17.69
CA LEU A 15 -10.11 -4.57 16.99
C LEU A 15 -10.38 -4.90 15.52
N ASN A 16 -11.65 -4.76 15.18
CA ASN A 16 -12.23 -4.83 13.85
C ASN A 16 -12.14 -3.40 13.28
N PRO A 17 -11.45 -3.11 12.16
CA PRO A 17 -11.50 -1.79 11.56
C PRO A 17 -12.62 -1.76 10.51
N PHE A 18 -13.83 -1.39 10.92
CA PHE A 18 -14.86 -0.95 9.98
C PHE A 18 -15.54 0.31 10.53
N THR A 19 -14.91 1.44 10.28
CA THR A 19 -15.58 2.74 10.13
C THR A 19 -14.73 3.61 9.20
N ALA A 20 -15.16 3.76 7.95
CA ALA A 20 -14.84 4.91 7.12
C ALA A 20 -16.00 5.13 6.14
N ALA A 21 -16.41 6.39 6.03
CA ALA A 21 -17.58 6.85 5.32
C ALA A 21 -17.40 6.82 3.78
N TYR A 22 -18.56 6.75 3.10
CA TYR A 22 -18.83 7.04 1.68
C TYR A 22 -17.68 7.57 0.81
N ILE A 23 -17.40 6.88 -0.31
CA ILE A 23 -16.58 7.37 -1.43
C ILE A 23 -17.31 7.10 -2.76
N LYS A 24 -17.64 8.16 -3.48
CA LYS A 24 -17.88 8.13 -4.93
C LYS A 24 -16.55 8.38 -5.63
N ASN A 25 -15.91 7.32 -6.14
CA ASN A 25 -14.99 7.28 -7.30
C ASN A 25 -14.27 5.93 -7.30
N ASP A 26 -14.45 5.14 -8.36
CA ASP A 26 -13.91 3.76 -8.52
C ASP A 26 -12.37 3.66 -8.50
N LEU A 27 -11.64 4.79 -8.43
CA LEU A 27 -10.18 4.84 -8.29
C LEU A 27 -9.68 4.69 -6.84
N TYR A 28 -10.55 4.89 -5.83
CA TYR A 28 -10.13 4.94 -4.42
C TYR A 28 -10.54 3.73 -3.58
N ALA A 29 -11.22 2.75 -4.17
CA ALA A 29 -11.73 1.56 -3.47
C ALA A 29 -10.64 0.51 -3.12
N SER A 30 -9.40 0.70 -3.59
CA SER A 30 -8.25 -0.19 -3.36
C SER A 30 -7.30 0.30 -2.26
N PHE A 31 -7.50 1.50 -1.71
CA PHE A 31 -6.64 2.03 -0.65
C PHE A 31 -7.12 1.58 0.73
N ASN A 32 -6.18 1.17 1.58
CA ASN A 32 -6.44 1.26 3.02
C ASN A 32 -6.33 2.74 3.41
N VAL A 33 -7.44 3.32 3.85
CA VAL A 33 -7.54 4.72 4.20
C VAL A 33 -7.40 4.86 5.71
N ASN A 34 -6.33 5.52 6.15
CA ASN A 34 -6.28 6.04 7.51
C ASN A 34 -6.86 7.46 7.50
N GLU A 35 -8.11 7.60 7.94
CA GLU A 35 -8.68 8.90 8.32
C GLU A 35 -8.03 9.29 9.66
N TYR A 36 -6.79 9.79 9.61
CA TYR A 36 -6.27 10.53 10.74
C TYR A 36 -7.04 11.85 10.78
N GLU A 37 -7.84 12.05 11.84
CA GLU A 37 -8.00 13.42 12.34
C GLU A 37 -6.57 13.98 12.41
N LEU A 38 -6.34 15.10 11.75
CA LEU A 38 -5.18 15.95 12.00
C LEU A 38 -5.28 16.41 13.45
N THR A 39 -5.09 15.52 14.43
CA THR A 39 -4.41 15.90 15.65
C THR A 39 -2.96 16.02 15.24
N SER A 40 -2.65 17.14 14.60
CA SER A 40 -1.43 17.82 14.99
C SER A 40 -1.51 18.00 16.50
N GLU A 41 -0.96 17.06 17.27
CA GLU A 41 -0.29 17.42 18.51
C GLU A 41 1.04 18.16 18.21
N ASN A 42 1.17 18.73 17.00
CA ASN A 42 1.93 19.95 16.76
C ASN A 42 1.13 21.23 17.09
N ASP A 43 -0.05 21.14 17.71
CA ASP A 43 -0.64 22.24 18.48
C ASP A 43 0.13 22.45 19.80
N ASP A 44 1.44 22.67 19.68
CA ASP A 44 2.12 23.56 20.60
C ASP A 44 3.24 24.31 19.87
N ALA A 45 2.83 25.31 19.08
CA ALA A 45 3.68 26.44 18.71
C ALA A 45 4.13 27.28 19.94
N SER A 46 4.12 26.71 21.14
CA SER A 46 4.60 27.32 22.37
C SER A 46 5.46 26.37 23.21
N ASN A 47 6.42 25.67 22.61
CA ASN A 47 7.59 25.24 23.38
C ASN A 47 8.91 25.49 22.65
N ASN A 48 9.82 26.04 23.43
CA ASN A 48 11.10 26.65 23.09
C ASN A 48 12.16 25.62 22.63
N SER A 49 11.80 24.68 21.75
CA SER A 49 12.73 23.68 21.18
C SER A 49 13.31 24.19 19.85
N THR A 50 14.58 23.89 19.61
CA THR A 50 15.36 24.41 18.46
C THR A 50 15.48 23.40 17.30
N HIS A 51 14.68 22.32 17.29
CA HIS A 51 14.83 21.17 16.39
C HIS A 51 13.49 20.69 15.81
N THR A 52 13.50 20.20 14.57
CA THR A 52 12.30 19.71 13.85
C THR A 52 12.20 18.18 13.93
N TYR A 53 11.07 17.68 14.40
CA TYR A 53 10.76 16.25 14.55
C TYR A 53 10.29 15.63 13.23
N GLY A 54 10.63 14.35 12.99
CA GLY A 54 10.45 13.71 11.68
C GLY A 54 10.04 12.24 11.72
N TYR A 55 9.55 11.74 12.84
CA TYR A 55 9.10 10.34 12.98
C TYR A 55 7.60 10.21 12.71
N VAL A 56 7.24 9.28 11.82
CA VAL A 56 5.86 8.85 11.59
C VAL A 56 5.66 7.49 12.27
N ALA A 57 4.88 7.49 13.35
CA ALA A 57 4.64 6.30 14.15
C ALA A 57 4.00 5.16 13.36
N ASN A 58 4.55 3.95 13.54
CA ASN A 58 4.03 2.72 12.97
C ASN A 58 3.72 1.73 14.09
N GLU A 59 2.65 0.95 13.95
CA GLU A 59 2.34 -0.19 14.82
C GLU A 59 3.51 -1.18 14.94
N TRP A 60 4.37 -1.24 13.93
CA TRP A 60 5.54 -2.10 13.90
C TRP A 60 6.65 -1.65 14.83
N ASP A 61 6.69 -0.38 15.24
CA ASP A 61 7.73 0.11 16.14
C ASP A 61 7.58 -0.48 17.56
N ASN A 62 6.39 -0.96 17.94
CA ASN A 62 6.13 -1.59 19.24
C ASN A 62 5.90 -3.10 19.21
N ASN A 63 5.82 -3.70 18.03
CA ASN A 63 5.35 -5.07 17.85
C ASN A 63 6.35 -5.92 17.06
N ALA A 64 7.65 -5.83 17.38
CA ALA A 64 8.64 -6.77 16.85
C ALA A 64 8.30 -8.19 17.31
N PRO A 65 8.16 -9.18 16.40
CA PRO A 65 7.94 -10.55 16.79
C PRO A 65 9.11 -11.07 17.63
N VAL A 66 8.80 -11.72 18.76
CA VAL A 66 9.83 -12.29 19.64
C VAL A 66 10.49 -13.47 18.94
N TYR A 67 11.81 -13.44 18.90
CA TYR A 67 12.61 -14.57 18.45
C TYR A 67 12.88 -15.49 19.63
N GLU A 68 12.35 -16.71 19.56
CA GLU A 68 12.66 -17.79 20.50
C GLU A 68 13.69 -18.72 19.85
N SER A 69 14.91 -18.75 20.37
CA SER A 69 15.95 -19.70 19.95
C SER A 69 16.01 -20.89 20.91
N ASP A 70 16.24 -22.09 20.37
CA ASP A 70 16.50 -23.31 21.17
C ASP A 70 17.92 -23.31 21.78
N PHE A 71 18.79 -22.39 21.37
CA PHE A 71 20.19 -22.28 21.78
C PHE A 71 20.60 -20.80 21.85
N SER A 72 21.31 -20.42 22.91
CA SER A 72 22.05 -19.15 22.93
C SER A 72 23.11 -19.23 21.82
N LEU A 73 22.93 -18.43 20.77
CA LEU A 73 23.77 -18.48 19.58
C LEU A 73 25.18 -17.93 19.82
N TYR A 74 25.42 -17.26 20.96
CA TYR A 74 26.48 -16.27 21.05
C TYR A 74 27.39 -16.49 22.27
N ASN A 75 28.70 -16.35 22.02
CA ASN A 75 29.70 -16.22 23.07
C ASN A 75 29.42 -14.96 23.91
N GLU A 76 29.90 -14.92 25.15
CA GLU A 76 29.61 -13.88 26.15
C GLU A 76 29.57 -12.46 25.55
N ILE A 77 28.36 -11.90 25.41
CA ILE A 77 28.17 -10.50 25.00
C ILE A 77 28.79 -9.60 26.06
N PRO A 78 29.66 -8.65 25.68
CA PRO A 78 30.30 -7.79 26.66
C PRO A 78 29.26 -6.91 27.36
N TYR A 79 29.49 -6.62 28.63
CA TYR A 79 28.59 -5.76 29.40
C TYR A 79 28.63 -4.29 28.95
N ARG A 80 29.56 -3.91 28.06
CA ARG A 80 29.64 -2.60 27.42
C ARG A 80 30.26 -2.69 26.03
N PHE A 81 29.89 -1.78 25.14
CA PHE A 81 30.48 -1.62 23.82
C PHE A 81 30.24 -0.20 23.28
N PRO A 82 31.25 0.44 22.66
CA PRO A 82 32.67 0.10 22.71
C PRO A 82 33.27 0.50 24.07
N ASP A 83 34.50 0.07 24.34
CA ASP A 83 35.21 0.44 25.58
C ASP A 83 35.56 1.94 25.66
N ASP A 84 35.73 2.61 24.52
CA ASP A 84 36.04 4.03 24.40
C ASP A 84 35.21 4.66 23.27
N MET A 85 34.46 5.72 23.60
CA MET A 85 33.66 6.48 22.66
C MET A 85 34.49 7.21 21.59
N SER A 86 35.79 7.42 21.82
CA SER A 86 36.68 8.03 20.82
C SER A 86 36.77 7.22 19.52
N VAL A 87 36.52 5.91 19.59
CA VAL A 87 36.43 5.01 18.42
C VAL A 87 35.40 5.55 17.43
N PHE A 88 34.25 6.02 17.89
CA PHE A 88 33.22 6.49 16.97
C PHE A 88 33.62 7.73 16.17
N LYS A 89 34.37 8.64 16.80
CA LYS A 89 34.83 9.88 16.16
C LYS A 89 35.96 9.65 15.15
N ASN A 90 36.66 8.51 15.26
CA ASN A 90 37.80 8.16 14.41
C ASN A 90 37.42 7.20 13.28
N THR A 91 36.43 6.34 13.50
CA THR A 91 36.08 5.25 12.57
C THR A 91 34.91 5.59 11.66
N TYR A 92 33.90 6.33 12.15
CA TYR A 92 32.67 6.59 11.40
C TYR A 92 32.58 8.05 10.95
N PRO A 93 31.70 8.38 9.98
CA PRO A 93 31.49 9.75 9.53
C PRO A 93 31.12 10.67 10.69
N VAL A 94 31.38 11.97 10.53
CA VAL A 94 30.92 12.97 11.50
C VAL A 94 29.39 13.03 11.54
N THR A 95 28.82 13.32 12.70
CA THR A 95 27.36 13.49 12.82
C THR A 95 26.89 14.67 11.97
N ARG A 96 25.91 14.42 11.08
CA ARG A 96 25.29 15.44 10.22
C ARG A 96 24.13 16.13 10.91
N ASN A 97 23.66 17.23 10.32
CA ASN A 97 22.59 18.07 10.88
C ASN A 97 21.36 18.08 9.96
N GLN A 98 20.25 17.52 10.44
CA GLN A 98 18.99 17.45 9.72
C GLN A 98 18.27 18.80 9.57
N ASN A 99 18.55 19.76 10.46
CA ASN A 99 17.78 21.00 10.53
C ASN A 99 17.81 21.75 9.19
N PRO A 100 16.71 22.40 8.78
CA PRO A 100 15.51 22.67 9.57
C PRO A 100 14.36 21.65 9.40
N TYR A 101 14.59 20.50 8.76
CA TYR A 101 13.51 19.63 8.31
C TYR A 101 13.25 18.43 9.23
N GLY A 102 12.03 17.90 9.16
CA GLY A 102 11.58 16.67 9.82
C GLY A 102 12.12 15.39 9.17
N SER A 103 13.44 15.28 9.03
CA SER A 103 14.11 14.25 8.19
C SER A 103 14.97 13.25 8.98
N CYS A 104 14.87 13.22 10.31
CA CYS A 104 15.65 12.34 11.19
C CYS A 104 15.68 10.87 10.73
N TRP A 105 14.55 10.36 10.21
CA TRP A 105 14.41 9.00 9.73
C TRP A 105 15.34 8.68 8.56
N ALA A 106 15.59 9.63 7.66
CA ALA A 106 16.48 9.45 6.51
C ALA A 106 17.95 9.47 6.95
N PHE A 107 18.31 10.43 7.83
CA PHE A 107 19.65 10.51 8.43
C PHE A 107 20.01 9.26 9.21
N ALA A 108 19.07 8.75 10.02
CA ALA A 108 19.32 7.53 10.76
C ALA A 108 19.41 6.32 9.81
N SER A 109 18.53 6.21 8.81
CA SER A 109 18.53 5.09 7.86
C SER A 109 19.81 5.00 7.03
N LEU A 110 20.31 6.13 6.51
CA LEU A 110 21.58 6.15 5.78
C LEU A 110 22.79 6.09 6.71
N GLY A 111 22.66 6.59 7.95
CA GLY A 111 23.66 6.35 8.99
C GLY A 111 23.84 4.86 9.29
N LEU A 112 22.77 4.06 9.31
CA LEU A 112 22.87 2.60 9.45
C LEU A 112 23.65 1.99 8.28
N ALA A 113 23.33 2.41 7.04
CA ALA A 113 24.04 1.97 5.85
C ALA A 113 25.54 2.29 5.90
N GLU A 114 25.90 3.50 6.29
CA GLU A 114 27.30 3.93 6.39
C GLU A 114 28.07 3.18 7.48
N PHE A 115 27.44 2.96 8.64
CA PHE A 115 28.05 2.21 9.75
C PHE A 115 28.30 0.76 9.35
N ASP A 116 27.31 0.15 8.71
CA ASP A 116 27.38 -1.24 8.28
C ASP A 116 28.45 -1.45 7.19
N LEU A 117 28.45 -0.62 6.13
CA LEU A 117 29.47 -0.68 5.07
C LEU A 117 30.90 -0.48 5.60
N ILE A 118 31.08 0.35 6.63
CA ILE A 118 32.39 0.54 7.28
C ILE A 118 32.78 -0.70 8.09
N ASN A 119 31.83 -1.31 8.80
CA ASN A 119 32.04 -2.51 9.57
C ASN A 119 32.41 -3.72 8.71
N ASP A 120 31.80 -3.82 7.54
CA ASP A 120 32.11 -4.83 6.54
C ASP A 120 33.44 -4.57 5.80
N GLY A 121 34.02 -3.38 5.99
CA GLY A 121 35.23 -2.94 5.29
C GLY A 121 35.00 -2.60 3.82
N ALA A 122 33.75 -2.43 3.41
CA ALA A 122 33.35 -1.98 2.06
C ALA A 122 33.52 -0.46 1.89
N ALA A 123 33.52 0.29 2.99
CA ALA A 123 33.72 1.74 3.01
C ALA A 123 34.66 2.19 4.13
N ASP A 124 35.07 3.46 4.09
CA ASP A 124 35.76 4.13 5.19
C ASP A 124 34.96 5.34 5.68
N SER A 125 35.48 6.06 6.68
CA SER A 125 34.81 7.21 7.30
C SER A 125 34.48 8.37 6.36
N SER A 126 34.92 8.33 5.09
CA SER A 126 34.62 9.35 4.08
C SER A 126 33.32 9.09 3.31
N ILE A 127 32.68 7.94 3.50
CA ILE A 127 31.37 7.67 2.90
C ILE A 127 30.34 8.70 3.36
N ASP A 128 29.56 9.18 2.40
CA ASP A 128 28.57 10.23 2.60
C ASP A 128 27.39 9.99 1.66
N LEU A 129 26.32 9.39 2.17
CA LEU A 129 25.13 9.03 1.38
C LEU A 129 24.06 10.13 1.44
N SER A 130 23.33 10.31 0.34
CA SER A 130 22.37 11.41 0.19
C SER A 130 21.03 11.17 0.89
N GLU A 131 20.80 11.81 2.03
CA GLU A 131 19.49 11.76 2.70
C GLU A 131 18.38 12.39 1.83
N LEU A 132 18.70 13.46 1.08
CA LEU A 132 17.73 14.16 0.26
C LEU A 132 17.22 13.31 -0.91
N GLN A 133 18.06 12.45 -1.47
CA GLN A 133 17.63 11.52 -2.51
C GLN A 133 16.62 10.50 -1.96
N LEU A 134 16.91 9.90 -0.79
CA LEU A 134 16.01 8.95 -0.14
C LEU A 134 14.68 9.62 0.20
N ILE A 135 14.72 10.82 0.79
CA ILE A 135 13.50 11.59 1.11
C ILE A 135 12.68 11.85 -0.15
N TYR A 136 13.30 12.38 -1.21
CA TYR A 136 12.55 12.75 -2.41
C TYR A 136 11.83 11.56 -3.05
N PHE A 137 12.54 10.45 -3.29
CA PHE A 137 11.98 9.29 -3.98
C PHE A 137 11.10 8.40 -3.10
N LEU A 138 11.17 8.53 -1.77
CA LEU A 138 10.16 7.95 -0.88
C LEU A 138 8.78 8.55 -1.17
N PHE A 139 8.71 9.87 -1.31
CA PHE A 139 7.47 10.62 -1.53
C PHE A 139 7.08 10.79 -3.01
N ASN A 140 8.05 10.71 -3.92
CA ASN A 140 7.88 10.92 -5.36
C ASN A 140 8.57 9.79 -6.12
N SER A 141 7.94 8.63 -6.20
CA SER A 141 8.57 7.44 -6.78
C SER A 141 8.69 7.54 -8.29
N VAL A 142 9.60 6.74 -8.83
CA VAL A 142 9.73 6.50 -10.27
C VAL A 142 9.71 4.99 -10.53
N THR A 143 9.21 4.60 -11.70
CA THR A 143 9.20 3.19 -12.13
C THR A 143 10.63 2.65 -12.19
N ASP A 144 10.82 1.40 -11.77
CA ASP A 144 12.13 0.75 -11.82
C ASP A 144 12.65 0.61 -13.27
N PRO A 145 13.98 0.54 -13.48
CA PRO A 145 14.56 0.48 -14.83
C PRO A 145 14.16 -0.75 -15.65
N LEU A 146 13.70 -1.83 -15.00
CA LEU A 146 13.28 -3.07 -15.66
C LEU A 146 11.75 -3.09 -15.92
N GLY A 147 11.01 -2.08 -15.46
CA GLY A 147 9.58 -1.90 -15.67
C GLY A 147 8.69 -2.85 -14.85
N GLY A 148 9.26 -3.55 -13.86
CA GLY A 148 8.53 -4.51 -13.05
C GLY A 148 7.46 -3.88 -12.15
N THR A 149 7.69 -2.65 -11.67
CA THR A 149 6.81 -1.84 -10.82
C THR A 149 5.97 -0.84 -11.63
N GLU A 150 5.77 -1.07 -12.93
CA GLU A 150 4.90 -0.23 -13.75
C GLU A 150 3.47 -0.23 -13.16
N GLY A 151 2.93 0.96 -12.89
CA GLY A 151 1.64 1.18 -12.24
C GLY A 151 1.71 1.43 -10.72
N ASP A 152 2.81 1.05 -10.07
CA ASP A 152 3.10 1.45 -8.69
C ASP A 152 3.58 2.89 -8.68
N PHE A 153 3.02 3.72 -7.81
CA PHE A 153 3.59 5.04 -7.59
C PHE A 153 3.25 5.62 -6.21
N ALA A 154 4.16 6.44 -5.70
CA ALA A 154 3.99 7.32 -4.56
C ALA A 154 4.15 8.77 -5.02
N TYR A 155 3.19 9.63 -4.69
CA TYR A 155 3.28 11.06 -4.98
C TYR A 155 2.69 11.91 -3.85
N TYR A 156 3.48 12.85 -3.33
CA TYR A 156 3.09 13.76 -2.26
C TYR A 156 2.72 15.15 -2.79
N TYR A 157 1.49 15.55 -2.55
CA TYR A 157 0.92 16.82 -3.01
C TYR A 157 1.18 17.92 -1.97
N ASN A 158 2.37 18.53 -2.01
CA ASN A 158 2.73 19.63 -1.10
C ASN A 158 1.68 20.75 -1.05
N ALA A 159 1.03 21.08 -2.18
CA ALA A 159 0.02 22.13 -2.25
C ALA A 159 -1.27 21.82 -1.46
N ASN A 160 -1.52 20.54 -1.18
CA ASN A 160 -2.72 20.05 -0.52
C ASN A 160 -2.47 19.73 0.97
N ALA A 161 -1.21 19.75 1.40
CA ALA A 161 -0.75 19.37 2.72
C ALA A 161 -0.49 20.58 3.63
N SER A 162 -0.57 20.39 4.95
CA SER A 162 -0.20 21.40 5.94
C SER A 162 1.32 21.52 6.12
N THR A 163 2.07 20.47 5.80
CA THR A 163 3.53 20.41 5.84
C THR A 163 4.07 19.91 4.50
N SER A 164 5.32 20.27 4.19
CA SER A 164 5.98 19.72 3.00
C SER A 164 6.42 18.28 3.23
N TYR A 165 6.70 17.51 2.17
CA TYR A 165 7.25 16.16 2.33
C TYR A 165 8.60 16.14 3.09
N LEU A 166 9.35 17.26 3.12
CA LEU A 166 10.59 17.37 3.92
C LEU A 166 10.29 17.38 5.42
N ASP A 167 9.10 17.87 5.80
CA ASP A 167 8.67 18.04 7.20
C ASP A 167 7.57 17.04 7.61
N TYR A 168 7.10 16.20 6.69
CA TYR A 168 6.10 15.20 6.98
C TYR A 168 6.64 14.09 7.90
N GLY A 169 7.93 13.78 7.78
CA GLY A 169 8.57 12.69 8.51
C GLY A 169 8.46 11.33 7.83
N GLY A 170 8.97 10.29 8.49
CA GLY A 170 9.00 8.93 7.99
C GLY A 170 9.41 7.94 9.08
N ASN A 171 9.64 6.69 8.69
CA ASN A 171 10.14 5.65 9.60
C ASN A 171 11.02 4.62 8.88
N TYR A 172 11.65 3.74 9.65
CA TYR A 172 12.56 2.72 9.12
C TYR A 172 11.87 1.72 8.19
N GLU A 173 10.57 1.44 8.38
CA GLU A 173 9.84 0.57 7.46
C GLU A 173 9.72 1.20 6.08
N MET A 174 9.29 2.47 6.00
CA MET A 174 9.19 3.17 4.73
C MET A 174 10.55 3.34 4.07
N ALA A 175 11.58 3.70 4.85
CA ALA A 175 12.94 3.84 4.36
C ALA A 175 13.46 2.53 3.78
N SER A 176 13.36 1.43 4.54
CA SER A 176 13.84 0.12 4.12
C SER A 176 13.11 -0.41 2.88
N ARG A 177 11.82 -0.14 2.72
CA ARG A 177 11.07 -0.49 1.51
C ARG A 177 11.64 0.23 0.29
N ARG A 178 11.86 1.54 0.40
CA ARG A 178 12.47 2.32 -0.69
C ARG A 178 13.91 1.88 -0.98
N LEU A 179 14.71 1.66 0.05
CA LEU A 179 16.09 1.17 -0.05
C LEU A 179 16.18 -0.21 -0.71
N SER A 180 15.24 -1.13 -0.43
CA SER A 180 15.18 -2.45 -1.08
C SER A 180 14.87 -2.41 -2.59
N GLN A 181 14.42 -1.26 -3.09
CA GLN A 181 14.25 -1.02 -4.53
C GLN A 181 15.54 -0.49 -5.17
N TRP A 182 16.62 -0.38 -4.41
CA TRP A 182 17.89 0.27 -4.77
C TRP A 182 17.76 1.78 -4.97
N ILE A 183 17.00 2.44 -4.10
CA ILE A 183 16.90 3.90 -4.02
C ILE A 183 17.34 4.34 -2.62
N GLY A 184 18.43 5.11 -2.54
CA GLY A 184 18.93 5.71 -1.28
C GLY A 184 20.44 5.70 -1.14
N GLY A 185 21.10 4.73 -1.78
CA GLY A 185 22.55 4.51 -1.65
C GLY A 185 23.40 5.28 -2.65
N ILE A 186 23.11 6.57 -2.91
CA ILE A 186 23.94 7.42 -3.78
C ILE A 186 24.79 8.40 -2.96
N PRO A 187 25.93 8.88 -3.46
CA PRO A 187 26.73 9.88 -2.76
C PRO A 187 25.98 11.20 -2.54
N GLU A 188 26.16 11.82 -1.37
CA GLU A 188 25.65 13.14 -1.00
C GLU A 188 26.06 14.22 -2.02
N ALA A 189 27.23 14.07 -2.66
CA ALA A 189 27.68 14.99 -3.71
C ALA A 189 26.77 15.04 -4.95
N GLU A 190 26.01 13.99 -5.24
CA GLU A 190 25.09 13.93 -6.39
C GLU A 190 23.78 14.64 -6.10
N VAL A 191 23.26 14.51 -4.88
CA VAL A 191 22.03 15.18 -4.42
C VAL A 191 22.25 15.78 -3.02
N PRO A 192 22.96 16.92 -2.92
CA PRO A 192 23.29 17.48 -1.61
C PRO A 192 22.06 17.90 -0.80
N TYR A 193 22.00 17.55 0.48
CA TYR A 193 20.98 17.97 1.42
C TYR A 193 20.83 19.49 1.51
N SER A 194 21.92 20.25 1.29
CA SER A 194 21.87 21.72 1.20
C SER A 194 20.94 22.24 0.07
N ASN A 195 20.58 21.39 -0.89
CA ASN A 195 19.67 21.72 -1.99
C ASN A 195 18.19 21.41 -1.67
N ALA A 196 17.84 20.97 -0.45
CA ALA A 196 16.50 20.54 -0.09
C ALA A 196 15.40 21.55 -0.47
N SER A 197 15.59 22.84 -0.19
CA SER A 197 14.63 23.89 -0.58
C SER A 197 14.46 24.04 -2.10
N MET A 198 15.54 23.83 -2.87
CA MET A 198 15.49 23.87 -4.34
C MET A 198 14.76 22.62 -4.88
N VAL A 199 15.07 21.44 -4.34
CA VAL A 199 14.40 20.18 -4.72
C VAL A 199 12.91 20.22 -4.37
N LEU A 200 12.55 20.81 -3.23
CA LEU A 200 11.14 21.03 -2.87
C LEU A 200 10.37 21.85 -3.91
N SER A 201 11.03 22.81 -4.54
CA SER A 201 10.41 23.70 -5.53
C SER A 201 10.38 23.11 -6.94
N ASN A 202 11.44 22.39 -7.32
CA ASN A 202 11.68 22.00 -8.72
C ASN A 202 11.55 20.50 -8.98
N GLY A 203 11.46 19.68 -7.92
CA GLY A 203 11.61 18.24 -8.00
C GLY A 203 13.05 17.80 -8.24
N LEU A 204 13.22 16.49 -8.45
CA LEU A 204 14.49 15.84 -8.76
C LEU A 204 14.32 15.01 -10.03
N ASP A 205 15.34 15.00 -10.89
CA ASP A 205 15.33 14.22 -12.13
C ASP A 205 15.37 12.71 -11.82
N SER A 206 14.60 11.91 -12.55
CA SER A 206 14.47 10.46 -12.32
C SER A 206 15.79 9.72 -12.44
N LYS A 207 16.79 10.25 -13.16
CA LYS A 207 18.13 9.63 -13.23
C LYS A 207 18.78 9.44 -11.86
N TYR A 208 18.46 10.29 -10.88
CA TYR A 208 19.03 10.20 -9.53
C TYR A 208 18.43 9.06 -8.70
N ALA A 209 17.38 8.39 -9.20
CA ALA A 209 16.81 7.24 -8.51
C ALA A 209 17.72 6.01 -8.57
N TYR A 210 18.32 5.73 -9.74
CA TYR A 210 19.00 4.46 -10.00
C TYR A 210 20.42 4.57 -10.60
N ASN A 211 20.83 5.72 -11.15
CA ASN A 211 22.05 5.77 -11.98
C ASN A 211 23.36 5.97 -11.20
N TYR A 212 23.31 6.31 -9.91
CA TYR A 212 24.49 6.71 -9.13
C TYR A 212 24.65 5.89 -7.84
N ASN A 213 24.01 4.73 -7.76
CA ASN A 213 24.10 3.88 -6.59
C ASN A 213 25.56 3.44 -6.38
N VAL A 214 25.99 3.49 -5.12
CA VAL A 214 27.26 2.97 -4.63
C VAL A 214 27.05 1.91 -3.53
N ALA A 215 25.83 1.80 -3.01
CA ALA A 215 25.44 0.82 -2.03
C ALA A 215 23.98 0.38 -2.20
N HIS A 216 23.68 -0.86 -1.82
CA HIS A 216 22.35 -1.46 -1.87
C HIS A 216 22.00 -2.12 -0.53
N LEU A 217 20.72 -2.04 -0.13
CA LEU A 217 20.22 -2.74 1.05
C LEU A 217 20.10 -4.23 0.74
N ARG A 218 20.80 -5.07 1.51
CA ARG A 218 20.83 -6.52 1.39
C ARG A 218 19.82 -7.19 2.31
N ASN A 219 19.83 -6.88 3.60
CA ASN A 219 18.91 -7.46 4.58
C ASN A 219 18.31 -6.41 5.53
N VAL A 220 17.14 -6.73 6.10
CA VAL A 220 16.52 -5.92 7.14
C VAL A 220 15.92 -6.81 8.22
N TYR A 221 16.25 -6.56 9.48
CA TYR A 221 15.70 -7.30 10.61
C TYR A 221 14.95 -6.41 11.59
N ARG A 222 13.91 -6.97 12.19
CA ARG A 222 13.18 -6.38 13.31
C ARG A 222 13.35 -7.26 14.55
N ILE A 223 13.92 -6.66 15.59
CA ILE A 223 14.26 -7.37 16.83
C ILE A 223 13.69 -6.60 18.02
N SER A 224 13.08 -7.31 18.97
CA SER A 224 12.55 -6.68 20.19
C SER A 224 13.70 -6.28 21.13
N LEU A 225 13.84 -4.98 21.41
CA LEU A 225 14.79 -4.45 22.39
C LEU A 225 14.54 -4.99 23.80
N ARG A 226 13.29 -5.27 24.16
CA ARG A 226 12.93 -5.71 25.51
C ARG A 226 13.04 -7.22 25.69
N HIS A 227 12.73 -8.01 24.66
CA HIS A 227 12.73 -9.47 24.75
C HIS A 227 14.02 -10.10 24.22
N ASN A 228 14.71 -9.45 23.29
CA ASN A 228 15.86 -9.95 22.54
C ASN A 228 17.05 -8.95 22.62
N ALA A 229 17.28 -8.34 23.79
CA ALA A 229 18.32 -7.31 23.97
C ALA A 229 19.73 -7.80 23.59
N ASP A 230 20.05 -9.06 23.90
CA ASP A 230 21.34 -9.65 23.55
C ASP A 230 21.51 -9.82 22.03
N ASP A 231 20.45 -10.24 21.32
CA ASP A 231 20.45 -10.25 19.85
C ASP A 231 20.71 -8.83 19.30
N VAL A 232 20.05 -7.81 19.85
CA VAL A 232 20.28 -6.42 19.43
C VAL A 232 21.72 -5.98 19.65
N LYS A 233 22.28 -6.26 20.84
CA LYS A 233 23.68 -5.95 21.16
C LYS A 233 24.66 -6.56 20.16
N GLN A 234 24.40 -7.79 19.74
CA GLN A 234 25.22 -8.39 18.70
C GLN A 234 25.05 -7.71 17.35
N GLN A 235 23.83 -7.41 16.94
CA GLN A 235 23.62 -6.76 15.65
C GLN A 235 24.29 -5.38 15.62
N ILE A 236 24.40 -4.69 16.76
CA ILE A 236 25.23 -3.49 16.90
C ILE A 236 26.72 -3.80 16.72
N MET A 237 27.23 -4.91 17.27
CA MET A 237 28.64 -5.29 17.09
C MET A 237 28.97 -5.69 15.65
N GLU A 238 28.04 -6.35 14.98
CA GLU A 238 28.16 -6.85 13.61
C GLU A 238 28.03 -5.69 12.60
N HIS A 239 26.88 -5.00 12.64
CA HIS A 239 26.49 -3.96 11.67
C HIS A 239 26.84 -2.53 12.12
N GLY A 240 27.46 -2.38 13.30
CA GLY A 240 27.89 -1.10 13.85
C GLY A 240 26.78 -0.32 14.55
N ALA A 241 25.53 -0.50 14.13
CA ALA A 241 24.39 0.22 14.69
C ALA A 241 23.05 -0.48 14.43
N VAL A 242 22.02 -0.11 15.20
CA VAL A 242 20.61 -0.43 14.91
C VAL A 242 19.75 0.83 15.02
N GLY A 243 18.71 0.93 14.20
CA GLY A 243 17.76 2.03 14.19
C GLY A 243 16.67 1.85 15.24
N VAL A 244 16.34 2.92 15.97
CA VAL A 244 15.24 2.94 16.93
C VAL A 244 14.45 4.24 16.84
N MET A 245 13.19 4.17 17.27
CA MET A 245 12.27 5.31 17.36
C MET A 245 12.00 5.65 18.82
N TYR A 246 11.84 6.93 19.13
CA TYR A 246 11.36 7.38 20.43
C TYR A 246 10.69 8.75 20.34
N TYR A 247 9.98 9.14 21.39
CA TYR A 247 9.48 10.50 21.58
C TYR A 247 10.47 11.31 22.42
N HIS A 248 10.89 12.46 21.91
CA HIS A 248 11.89 13.33 22.51
C HIS A 248 11.26 14.58 23.11
N ASP A 249 11.62 14.86 24.35
CA ASP A 249 11.35 16.14 25.01
C ASP A 249 12.65 16.67 25.62
N ASP A 250 13.02 17.90 25.26
CA ASP A 250 14.20 18.61 25.75
C ASP A 250 14.23 18.64 27.30
N PHE A 251 13.08 18.59 27.97
CA PHE A 251 12.99 18.51 29.42
C PHE A 251 13.66 17.26 30.00
N ASN A 252 13.58 16.13 29.29
CA ASN A 252 14.14 14.83 29.69
C ASN A 252 15.62 14.67 29.33
N LEU A 253 16.19 15.63 28.58
CA LEU A 253 17.59 15.67 28.24
C LEU A 253 18.39 16.45 29.30
N SER A 254 19.53 15.91 29.72
CA SER A 254 20.40 16.53 30.72
C SER A 254 21.87 16.32 30.40
N SER A 255 22.70 17.34 30.63
CA SER A 255 24.16 17.19 30.55
C SER A 255 24.70 16.58 31.84
N ALA A 256 25.69 15.70 31.72
CA ALA A 256 26.50 15.25 32.85
C ALA A 256 27.11 16.44 33.61
N SER A 257 27.48 16.22 34.87
CA SER A 257 28.00 17.30 35.74
C SER A 257 29.28 17.98 35.24
N ASP A 258 30.04 17.32 34.36
CA ASP A 258 31.23 17.85 33.71
C ASP A 258 30.94 18.49 32.32
N GLY A 259 29.69 18.44 31.85
CA GLY A 259 29.24 18.99 30.57
C GLY A 259 29.74 18.23 29.35
N THR A 260 30.35 17.05 29.50
CA THR A 260 31.02 16.34 28.39
C THR A 260 30.12 15.37 27.65
N VAL A 261 29.00 14.97 28.26
CA VAL A 261 28.11 13.91 27.77
C VAL A 261 26.66 14.27 28.08
N TYR A 262 25.75 13.99 27.14
CA TYR A 262 24.31 14.15 27.34
C TYR A 262 23.65 12.83 27.75
N ASN A 263 22.56 12.94 28.51
CA ASN A 263 21.79 11.84 29.09
C ASN A 263 20.30 12.08 28.88
N TYR A 264 19.58 11.05 28.46
CA TYR A 264 18.15 11.09 28.24
C TYR A 264 17.43 10.00 29.04
N TYR A 265 16.39 10.40 29.77
CA TYR A 265 15.50 9.45 30.44
C TYR A 265 14.15 10.11 30.73
N ASP A 266 13.07 9.39 30.41
CA ASP A 266 11.70 9.77 30.74
C ASP A 266 10.94 8.60 31.37
N THR A 267 9.92 8.94 32.17
CA THR A 267 9.04 7.96 32.84
C THR A 267 7.69 7.78 32.12
N ALA A 268 7.42 8.59 31.10
CA ALA A 268 6.22 8.54 30.29
C ALA A 268 6.52 9.09 28.89
N ALA A 269 5.90 8.50 27.86
CA ALA A 269 6.04 8.97 26.50
C ALA A 269 5.50 10.40 26.34
N SER A 270 6.35 11.32 25.87
CA SER A 270 6.00 12.73 25.65
C SER A 270 6.97 13.38 24.66
N GLY A 271 6.54 14.49 24.04
CA GLY A 271 7.36 15.24 23.10
C GLY A 271 7.22 14.79 21.65
N GLY A 272 8.14 15.27 20.81
CA GLY A 272 8.10 15.07 19.36
C GLY A 272 8.78 13.78 18.93
N GLY A 273 8.25 13.15 17.88
CA GLY A 273 8.79 11.89 17.39
C GLY A 273 10.19 12.02 16.76
N HIS A 274 11.11 11.11 17.10
CA HIS A 274 12.48 11.15 16.62
C HIS A 274 13.06 9.77 16.29
N ALA A 275 13.85 9.72 15.22
CA ALA A 275 14.54 8.53 14.73
C ALA A 275 16.04 8.65 15.00
N VAL A 276 16.62 7.67 15.69
CA VAL A 276 18.04 7.67 16.09
C VAL A 276 18.64 6.28 15.98
N MET A 277 19.96 6.20 16.04
CA MET A 277 20.69 4.93 16.02
C MET A 277 21.22 4.58 17.40
N ILE A 278 21.05 3.35 17.84
CA ILE A 278 21.85 2.78 18.92
C ILE A 278 23.15 2.26 18.31
N VAL A 279 24.28 2.76 18.80
CA VAL A 279 25.62 2.38 18.31
C VAL A 279 26.42 1.61 19.36
N GLY A 280 25.89 1.48 20.58
CA GLY A 280 26.60 0.88 21.69
C GLY A 280 25.76 0.83 22.96
N TRP A 281 26.36 0.33 24.04
CA TRP A 281 25.71 0.20 25.34
C TRP A 281 26.72 0.13 26.50
N ASP A 282 26.23 0.33 27.72
CA ASP A 282 26.96 0.05 28.96
C ASP A 282 25.96 -0.37 30.04
N ASP A 283 25.94 -1.67 30.38
CA ASP A 283 25.08 -2.27 31.41
C ASP A 283 25.41 -1.77 32.82
N THR A 284 26.58 -1.12 32.98
CA THR A 284 27.03 -0.51 34.24
C THR A 284 26.90 1.01 34.24
N TYR A 285 26.27 1.59 33.21
CA TYR A 285 26.07 3.04 33.13
C TYR A 285 25.24 3.52 34.31
N SER A 286 25.85 4.32 35.18
CA SER A 286 25.22 4.63 36.46
C SER A 286 23.91 5.40 36.28
N ARG A 287 22.84 4.91 36.90
CA ARG A 287 21.54 5.59 36.98
C ARG A 287 21.62 7.01 37.56
N ASN A 288 22.70 7.32 38.28
CA ASN A 288 22.92 8.65 38.87
C ASN A 288 23.39 9.70 37.83
N ASN A 289 23.73 9.28 36.61
CA ASN A 289 24.08 10.17 35.50
C ASN A 289 22.84 10.88 34.93
N PHE A 290 21.65 10.28 35.09
CA PHE A 290 20.38 10.88 34.72
C PHE A 290 19.92 11.85 35.81
N ALA A 291 19.49 13.05 35.39
CA ALA A 291 19.29 14.17 36.30
C ALA A 291 18.04 14.05 37.20
N TRP A 292 16.97 14.76 36.87
CA TRP A 292 15.83 15.00 37.76
C TRP A 292 14.88 13.79 37.88
N ALA A 293 14.91 12.88 36.90
CA ALA A 293 14.36 11.54 36.98
C ALA A 293 15.52 10.53 36.92
N GLN A 294 15.48 9.51 37.78
CA GLN A 294 16.47 8.44 37.80
C GLN A 294 15.80 7.11 37.45
N PRO A 295 16.39 6.30 36.55
CA PRO A 295 15.91 4.95 36.30
C PRO A 295 16.12 4.07 37.53
N ALA A 296 15.38 2.96 37.60
CA ALA A 296 15.45 2.07 38.74
C ALA A 296 16.82 1.35 38.82
N ASN A 297 17.37 0.98 37.66
CA ASN A 297 18.61 0.23 37.52
C ASN A 297 19.66 1.02 36.71
N ASP A 298 20.92 0.60 36.83
CA ASP A 298 22.00 1.03 35.94
C ASP A 298 21.78 0.39 34.55
N GLY A 299 22.38 0.99 33.52
CA GLY A 299 22.29 0.50 32.14
C GLY A 299 21.76 1.55 31.16
N ALA A 300 22.48 1.73 30.05
CA ALA A 300 22.09 2.68 29.02
C ALA A 300 22.56 2.27 27.63
N TRP A 301 21.76 2.63 26.64
CA TRP A 301 22.11 2.62 25.22
C TRP A 301 22.90 3.88 24.88
N LEU A 302 23.93 3.75 24.05
CA LEU A 302 24.61 4.87 23.44
C LEU A 302 23.94 5.20 22.12
N ILE A 303 23.42 6.42 22.03
CA ILE A 303 22.65 6.90 20.88
C ILE A 303 23.51 7.83 20.03
N ARG A 304 23.48 7.63 18.71
CA ARG A 304 23.93 8.61 17.73
C ARG A 304 22.74 9.36 17.16
N ASN A 305 22.84 10.68 17.14
CA ASN A 305 21.79 11.59 16.72
C ASN A 305 22.11 12.22 15.34
N SER A 306 21.28 13.17 14.89
CA SER A 306 21.37 13.86 13.59
C SER A 306 21.26 15.40 13.75
N TRP A 307 21.75 15.94 14.88
CA TRP A 307 21.74 17.39 15.18
C TRP A 307 23.12 18.05 15.03
N GLY A 308 24.01 17.44 14.25
CA GLY A 308 25.38 17.91 14.03
C GLY A 308 26.18 18.02 15.34
N ASN A 309 26.93 19.11 15.47
CA ASN A 309 27.81 19.35 16.63
C ASN A 309 27.08 19.81 17.89
N TYR A 310 25.74 19.97 17.86
CA TYR A 310 25.00 20.34 19.06
C TYR A 310 24.94 19.17 20.04
N ILE A 311 24.37 18.05 19.60
CA ILE A 311 24.36 16.78 20.33
C ILE A 311 24.63 15.69 19.30
N ASP A 312 25.88 15.22 19.25
CA ASP A 312 26.33 14.14 18.37
C ASP A 312 25.90 12.78 18.93
N TYR A 313 26.17 12.57 20.22
CA TYR A 313 25.89 11.36 20.98
C TYR A 313 25.32 11.66 22.36
N PHE A 314 24.48 10.75 22.87
CA PHE A 314 23.99 10.79 24.24
C PHE A 314 23.68 9.39 24.76
N TRP A 315 23.67 9.23 26.09
CA TRP A 315 23.25 7.99 26.73
C TRP A 315 21.75 8.03 27.01
N MET A 316 21.05 6.97 26.61
CA MET A 316 19.62 6.79 26.87
C MET A 316 19.44 5.61 27.82
N SER A 317 18.76 5.80 28.95
CA SER A 317 18.46 4.72 29.87
C SER A 317 17.69 3.58 29.17
N TYR A 318 18.01 2.32 29.50
CA TYR A 318 17.22 1.17 29.05
C TYR A 318 15.75 1.23 29.47
N GLU A 319 15.45 1.98 30.54
CA GLU A 319 14.11 2.12 31.12
C GLU A 319 13.31 3.30 30.55
N THR A 320 13.80 3.97 29.50
CA THR A 320 13.13 5.11 28.87
C THR A 320 11.75 4.70 28.34
N ALA A 321 10.69 5.36 28.82
CA ALA A 321 9.32 5.02 28.47
C ALA A 321 8.96 5.38 27.02
N SER A 322 9.57 6.44 26.47
CA SER A 322 9.36 6.86 25.08
C SER A 322 10.02 5.95 24.04
N LEU A 323 11.01 5.14 24.44
CA LEU A 323 11.74 4.26 23.53
C LEU A 323 10.81 3.14 23.03
N GLN A 324 10.63 3.07 21.72
CA GLN A 324 9.82 2.05 21.08
C GLN A 324 10.53 0.68 21.14
N ASP A 325 9.78 -0.41 20.98
CA ASP A 325 10.32 -1.77 21.21
C ASP A 325 11.24 -2.28 20.11
N THR A 326 11.10 -1.80 18.88
CA THR A 326 11.73 -2.43 17.71
C THR A 326 13.08 -1.80 17.40
N ALA A 327 14.11 -2.64 17.42
CA ALA A 327 15.39 -2.36 16.79
C ALA A 327 15.35 -2.80 15.32
N TRP A 328 15.70 -1.88 14.44
CA TRP A 328 15.80 -2.06 12.99
C TRP A 328 17.27 -2.26 12.61
N VAL A 329 17.60 -3.44 12.10
CA VAL A 329 18.94 -3.72 11.58
C VAL A 329 18.90 -3.59 10.07
N PHE A 330 19.78 -2.76 9.50
CA PHE A 330 19.98 -2.67 8.06
C PHE A 330 21.37 -3.21 7.73
N ASP A 331 21.42 -4.14 6.81
CA ASP A 331 22.64 -4.77 6.28
C ASP A 331 22.72 -4.38 4.80
N PHE A 332 23.83 -3.78 4.41
CA PHE A 332 24.13 -3.14 3.14
C PHE A 332 25.37 -3.74 2.51
N GLU A 333 25.39 -3.69 1.18
CA GLU A 333 26.52 -4.11 0.38
C GLU A 333 26.86 -3.04 -0.66
N ALA A 334 28.05 -3.15 -1.25
CA ALA A 334 28.43 -2.32 -2.39
C ALA A 334 27.52 -2.62 -3.60
N SER A 335 27.32 -1.62 -4.47
CA SER A 335 26.36 -1.72 -5.56
C SER A 335 26.79 -2.60 -6.75
N ASP A 336 27.99 -3.18 -6.72
CA ASP A 336 28.60 -3.93 -7.83
C ASP A 336 28.37 -5.45 -7.77
N GLU A 337 27.64 -5.95 -6.77
CA GLU A 337 27.34 -7.39 -6.62
C GLU A 337 26.33 -7.91 -7.67
N TYR A 338 25.36 -7.07 -8.04
CA TYR A 338 24.25 -7.39 -8.94
C TYR A 338 23.98 -6.25 -9.92
N ASP A 339 23.72 -6.60 -11.17
CA ASP A 339 23.39 -5.62 -12.21
C ASP A 339 21.89 -5.32 -12.27
N ASN A 340 21.05 -6.30 -11.89
CA ASN A 340 19.59 -6.21 -12.05
C ASN A 340 18.85 -6.63 -10.77
N ASN A 341 17.84 -5.84 -10.40
CA ASN A 341 16.88 -6.14 -9.33
C ASN A 341 15.48 -6.32 -9.94
N TYR A 342 15.11 -7.55 -10.26
CA TYR A 342 13.78 -7.87 -10.74
C TYR A 342 12.79 -7.85 -9.58
N GLN A 343 11.85 -6.92 -9.64
CA GLN A 343 10.89 -6.65 -8.58
C GLN A 343 9.52 -6.32 -9.18
N LEU A 344 8.47 -6.74 -8.49
CA LEU A 344 7.09 -6.40 -8.84
C LEU A 344 6.44 -5.49 -7.80
N ASP A 345 7.12 -5.23 -6.68
CA ASP A 345 6.58 -4.49 -5.54
C ASP A 345 7.24 -3.10 -5.39
N GLY A 346 6.54 -2.07 -5.87
CA GLY A 346 6.90 -0.66 -5.75
C GLY A 346 6.30 0.03 -4.52
N GLY A 347 5.32 -0.58 -3.86
CA GLY A 347 4.60 -0.02 -2.72
C GLY A 347 5.43 0.12 -1.43
N LEU A 348 5.05 1.09 -0.59
CA LEU A 348 5.67 1.34 0.73
C LEU A 348 5.03 0.56 1.88
N GLU A 349 3.80 0.08 1.70
CA GLU A 349 3.03 -0.60 2.75
C GLU A 349 2.83 -2.08 2.40
N THR A 350 2.59 -2.91 3.40
CA THR A 350 2.51 -4.36 3.19
C THR A 350 1.50 -5.02 4.12
N TYR A 351 0.99 -6.17 3.70
CA TYR A 351 0.20 -7.05 4.55
C TYR A 351 0.65 -8.51 4.36
N SER A 352 0.51 -9.33 5.41
CA SER A 352 0.81 -10.75 5.33
C SER A 352 -0.37 -11.55 4.74
N VAL A 353 -0.03 -12.61 4.02
CA VAL A 353 -1.00 -13.50 3.37
C VAL A 353 -1.10 -14.86 4.08
N SER A 354 -2.26 -15.51 3.96
CA SER A 354 -2.51 -16.82 4.57
C SER A 354 -1.87 -17.99 3.80
N TYR A 355 -1.36 -17.75 2.60
CA TYR A 355 -0.79 -18.78 1.73
C TYR A 355 0.64 -19.12 2.11
N THR A 356 0.96 -20.41 2.04
CA THR A 356 2.30 -20.93 2.34
C THR A 356 3.12 -21.26 1.10
N THR A 357 2.56 -21.11 -0.10
CA THR A 357 3.31 -21.25 -1.34
C THR A 357 2.82 -20.25 -2.36
N MET A 358 3.71 -19.36 -2.80
CA MET A 358 3.42 -18.32 -3.80
C MET A 358 4.58 -18.19 -4.78
N ALA A 359 4.37 -17.48 -5.88
CA ALA A 359 5.38 -17.30 -6.91
C ALA A 359 5.26 -15.95 -7.60
N ASN A 360 6.39 -15.37 -8.00
CA ASN A 360 6.46 -14.28 -8.97
C ASN A 360 6.98 -14.80 -10.30
N VAL A 361 6.40 -14.31 -11.39
CA VAL A 361 6.87 -14.54 -12.76
C VAL A 361 7.48 -13.24 -13.29
N PHE A 362 8.75 -13.31 -13.67
CA PHE A 362 9.52 -12.21 -14.22
C PHE A 362 9.80 -12.44 -15.70
N THR A 363 10.05 -11.35 -16.43
CA THR A 363 10.61 -11.39 -17.78
C THR A 363 11.99 -10.76 -17.74
N ALA A 364 13.02 -11.52 -18.12
CA ALA A 364 14.38 -11.01 -18.18
C ALA A 364 14.49 -9.89 -19.23
N LYS A 365 15.34 -8.88 -18.98
CA LYS A 365 15.54 -7.80 -19.95
C LYS A 365 16.01 -8.38 -21.28
N ASN A 366 15.56 -7.77 -22.37
CA ASN A 366 15.94 -8.17 -23.72
C ASN A 366 16.99 -7.19 -24.26
N ASP A 367 18.20 -7.28 -23.71
CA ASP A 367 19.34 -6.49 -24.14
C ASP A 367 20.18 -7.29 -25.15
N ASN A 368 20.42 -6.70 -26.34
CA ASN A 368 21.20 -7.34 -27.38
C ASN A 368 22.71 -7.36 -27.06
N GLU A 369 23.15 -6.59 -26.07
CA GLU A 369 24.53 -6.54 -25.60
C GLU A 369 24.82 -7.61 -24.52
N VAL A 370 23.78 -8.11 -23.84
CA VAL A 370 23.87 -9.15 -22.81
C VAL A 370 23.64 -10.53 -23.43
N LYS A 371 24.57 -11.46 -23.21
CA LYS A 371 24.46 -12.82 -23.77
C LYS A 371 23.51 -13.69 -22.94
N SER A 372 23.64 -13.58 -21.63
CA SER A 372 22.81 -14.25 -20.62
C SER A 372 22.90 -13.48 -19.32
N GLU A 373 21.98 -13.74 -18.41
CA GLU A 373 22.04 -13.25 -17.03
C GLU A 373 22.25 -14.43 -16.09
N THR A 374 22.86 -14.16 -14.95
CA THR A 374 23.10 -15.14 -13.89
C THR A 374 22.30 -14.74 -12.66
N LEU A 375 21.23 -15.47 -12.36
CA LEU A 375 20.48 -15.33 -11.12
C LEU A 375 21.28 -15.96 -9.97
N LYS A 376 21.65 -15.12 -9.00
CA LYS A 376 22.50 -15.49 -7.86
C LYS A 376 21.71 -15.56 -6.55
N ALA A 377 20.78 -14.64 -6.35
CA ALA A 377 20.05 -14.51 -5.08
C ALA A 377 18.59 -14.09 -5.28
N VAL A 378 17.79 -14.32 -4.23
CA VAL A 378 16.38 -13.97 -4.16
C VAL A 378 16.12 -13.25 -2.83
N SER A 379 15.44 -12.10 -2.88
CA SER A 379 14.93 -11.45 -1.67
C SER A 379 13.61 -12.09 -1.24
N LEU A 380 13.46 -12.39 0.06
CA LEU A 380 12.25 -12.90 0.69
C LEU A 380 11.83 -12.00 1.86
N SER A 381 10.60 -11.48 1.81
CA SER A 381 9.98 -10.70 2.91
C SER A 381 9.09 -11.59 3.79
N THR A 382 9.39 -11.62 5.10
CA THR A 382 8.59 -12.27 6.16
C THR A 382 8.44 -11.33 7.37
N SER A 383 7.85 -10.17 7.16
CA SER A 383 7.93 -9.00 8.05
C SER A 383 7.18 -9.16 9.38
N MET A 384 6.30 -10.17 9.49
CA MET A 384 5.47 -10.44 10.66
C MET A 384 5.75 -11.79 11.33
N SER A 385 6.80 -12.51 10.94
CA SER A 385 7.07 -13.86 11.45
C SER A 385 8.56 -14.15 11.62
N THR A 386 8.92 -14.72 12.76
CA THR A 386 10.26 -15.26 13.08
C THR A 386 10.31 -16.76 12.78
N ASN A 387 11.50 -17.34 12.71
CA ASN A 387 11.70 -18.79 12.56
C ASN A 387 10.96 -19.38 11.35
N VAL A 388 10.97 -18.72 10.18
CA VAL A 388 10.22 -19.18 9.00
C VAL A 388 11.09 -20.13 8.21
N ASN A 389 10.68 -21.40 8.11
CA ASN A 389 11.36 -22.35 7.25
C ASN A 389 10.90 -22.13 5.81
N TYR A 390 11.83 -21.91 4.89
CA TYR A 390 11.53 -21.62 3.50
C TYR A 390 12.15 -22.64 2.54
N THR A 391 11.58 -22.70 1.34
CA THR A 391 12.14 -23.35 0.15
C THR A 391 11.92 -22.43 -1.04
N ILE A 392 13.00 -22.11 -1.75
CA ILE A 392 13.00 -21.31 -2.98
C ILE A 392 13.31 -22.25 -4.14
N GLU A 393 12.45 -22.23 -5.16
CA GLU A 393 12.62 -22.99 -6.39
C GLU A 393 12.57 -22.05 -7.59
N VAL A 394 13.46 -22.26 -8.56
CA VAL A 394 13.55 -21.45 -9.78
C VAL A 394 13.10 -22.28 -10.97
N TYR A 395 12.23 -21.71 -11.81
CA TYR A 395 11.81 -22.28 -13.09
C TYR A 395 12.20 -21.32 -14.21
N THR A 396 12.90 -21.79 -15.23
CA THR A 396 13.32 -20.98 -16.39
C THR A 396 12.57 -21.37 -17.65
N ASP A 397 12.63 -20.54 -18.68
CA ASP A 397 12.06 -20.84 -20.01
C ASP A 397 10.56 -21.18 -19.95
N LEU A 398 9.81 -20.41 -19.16
CA LEU A 398 8.38 -20.62 -18.99
C LEU A 398 7.64 -20.58 -20.33
N THR A 399 6.80 -21.58 -20.57
CA THR A 399 5.99 -21.66 -21.80
C THR A 399 4.59 -21.05 -21.64
N ASP A 400 4.15 -20.81 -20.40
CA ASP A 400 2.86 -20.23 -20.04
C ASP A 400 3.06 -19.25 -18.88
N GLU A 401 2.78 -17.96 -19.12
CA GLU A 401 2.90 -16.89 -18.12
C GLU A 401 1.94 -17.05 -16.95
N LYS A 402 0.85 -17.80 -17.12
CA LYS A 402 -0.16 -18.01 -16.06
C LYS A 402 0.13 -19.24 -15.22
N ASN A 403 1.24 -19.94 -15.50
CA ASN A 403 1.65 -21.12 -14.78
C ASN A 403 3.14 -21.04 -14.44
N PRO A 404 3.50 -20.70 -13.19
CA PRO A 404 4.88 -20.62 -12.70
C PRO A 404 5.69 -21.92 -12.89
N LEU A 405 5.03 -23.07 -13.04
CA LEU A 405 5.67 -24.38 -13.21
C LEU A 405 5.80 -24.81 -14.69
N SER A 406 5.46 -23.94 -15.64
CA SER A 406 5.41 -24.31 -17.06
C SER A 406 6.77 -24.48 -17.73
N GLY A 407 7.84 -23.99 -17.09
CA GLY A 407 9.20 -24.06 -17.60
C GLY A 407 10.02 -25.24 -17.06
N THR A 408 11.34 -25.11 -17.14
CA THR A 408 12.30 -26.09 -16.62
C THR A 408 12.68 -25.74 -15.19
N LYS A 409 12.43 -26.66 -14.25
CA LYS A 409 12.87 -26.52 -12.87
C LYS A 409 14.40 -26.65 -12.77
N GLN A 410 15.03 -25.70 -12.09
CA GLN A 410 16.47 -25.71 -11.82
C GLN A 410 16.74 -26.42 -10.49
N GLU A 411 16.72 -27.75 -10.50
CA GLU A 411 16.79 -28.59 -9.28
C GLU A 411 18.03 -28.32 -8.42
N SER A 412 19.18 -28.01 -9.02
CA SER A 412 20.41 -27.70 -8.27
C SER A 412 20.34 -26.35 -7.55
N ALA A 413 19.51 -25.43 -8.01
CA ALA A 413 19.33 -24.12 -7.42
C ALA A 413 18.28 -24.09 -6.30
N THR A 414 17.55 -25.19 -6.07
CA THR A 414 16.58 -25.28 -4.98
C THR A 414 17.28 -25.03 -3.66
N THR A 415 16.82 -24.02 -2.93
CA THR A 415 17.46 -23.50 -1.71
C THR A 415 16.49 -23.58 -0.55
N GLN A 416 16.97 -24.06 0.59
CA GLN A 416 16.16 -24.24 1.80
C GLN A 416 16.89 -23.67 2.99
N GLY A 417 16.15 -23.07 3.91
CA GLY A 417 16.73 -22.47 5.11
C GLY A 417 15.65 -22.02 6.09
N THR A 418 16.08 -21.27 7.10
CA THR A 418 15.22 -20.74 8.15
C THR A 418 15.59 -19.27 8.39
N THR A 419 14.60 -18.38 8.41
CA THR A 419 14.83 -16.99 8.86
C THR A 419 14.85 -16.96 10.39
N ALA A 420 15.76 -16.18 10.99
CA ALA A 420 15.77 -16.00 12.44
C ALA A 420 14.73 -14.96 12.85
N TYR A 421 14.94 -13.72 12.42
CA TYR A 421 14.14 -12.55 12.72
C TYR A 421 13.05 -12.30 11.68
N ALA A 422 12.01 -11.55 12.07
CA ALA A 422 11.07 -11.00 11.10
C ALA A 422 11.76 -9.90 10.29
N GLY A 423 11.53 -9.86 8.97
CA GLY A 423 12.28 -8.94 8.12
C GLY A 423 12.33 -9.32 6.65
N ARG A 424 13.37 -8.86 5.97
CA ARG A 424 13.70 -9.14 4.56
C ARG A 424 15.09 -9.74 4.46
N TYR A 425 15.21 -10.81 3.68
CA TYR A 425 16.45 -11.56 3.50
C TYR A 425 16.81 -11.68 2.03
N THR A 426 18.02 -11.32 1.66
CA THR A 426 18.65 -11.70 0.40
C THR A 426 19.29 -13.07 0.56
N ILE A 427 18.68 -14.07 -0.06
CA ILE A 427 19.06 -15.48 0.06
C ILE A 427 19.81 -15.89 -1.20
N GLU A 428 21.09 -16.19 -1.06
CA GLU A 428 21.91 -16.78 -2.12
C GLU A 428 21.37 -18.17 -2.50
N LEU A 429 21.29 -18.44 -3.80
CA LEU A 429 20.86 -19.74 -4.30
C LEU A 429 21.98 -20.77 -4.13
N ASN A 430 21.62 -22.01 -3.77
CA ASN A 430 22.55 -23.14 -3.65
C ASN A 430 23.43 -23.33 -4.90
N ASN A 431 22.89 -23.03 -6.08
CA ASN A 431 23.63 -22.92 -7.33
C ASN A 431 23.03 -21.79 -8.16
N GLU A 432 23.90 -21.04 -8.83
CA GLU A 432 23.51 -19.98 -9.77
C GLU A 432 22.71 -20.53 -10.95
N VAL A 433 21.79 -19.71 -11.49
CA VAL A 433 20.92 -20.08 -12.62
C VAL A 433 21.15 -19.14 -13.79
N LYS A 434 21.42 -19.71 -14.97
CA LYS A 434 21.49 -18.93 -16.21
C LYS A 434 20.09 -18.62 -16.73
N ILE A 435 19.83 -17.35 -16.99
CA ILE A 435 18.59 -16.83 -17.55
C ILE A 435 18.86 -16.32 -18.96
N VAL A 436 18.00 -16.70 -19.90
CA VAL A 436 18.10 -16.24 -21.29
C VAL A 436 17.47 -14.85 -21.40
N PRO A 437 18.12 -13.87 -22.05
CA PRO A 437 17.56 -12.53 -22.21
C PRO A 437 16.20 -12.58 -22.91
N GLY A 438 15.23 -11.78 -22.43
CA GLY A 438 13.85 -11.78 -22.91
C GLY A 438 13.02 -13.03 -22.55
N SER A 439 13.60 -14.05 -21.92
CA SER A 439 12.86 -15.23 -21.45
C SER A 439 12.14 -14.95 -20.13
N ARG A 440 11.17 -15.81 -19.81
CA ARG A 440 10.45 -15.74 -18.54
C ARG A 440 10.98 -16.76 -17.57
N PHE A 441 11.07 -16.35 -16.30
CA PHE A 441 11.44 -17.22 -15.19
C PHE A 441 10.50 -16.98 -14.01
N ALA A 442 10.31 -18.00 -13.18
CA ALA A 442 9.52 -17.91 -11.95
C ALA A 442 10.37 -18.22 -10.72
N ILE A 443 10.11 -17.46 -9.67
CA ILE A 443 10.60 -17.74 -8.33
C ILE A 443 9.42 -18.23 -7.52
N VAL A 444 9.44 -19.51 -7.14
CA VAL A 444 8.43 -20.15 -6.31
C VAL A 444 8.97 -20.25 -4.90
N VAL A 445 8.26 -19.64 -3.94
CA VAL A 445 8.61 -19.66 -2.53
C VAL A 445 7.57 -20.48 -1.77
N SER A 446 8.04 -21.46 -0.99
CA SER A 446 7.24 -22.21 -0.03
C SER A 446 7.72 -21.96 1.39
N VAL A 447 6.81 -21.78 2.33
CA VAL A 447 7.08 -21.58 3.75
C VAL A 447 6.30 -22.57 4.61
N ASP A 448 6.75 -22.85 5.83
CA ASP A 448 6.10 -23.80 6.74
C ASP A 448 4.87 -23.23 7.46
N LYS A 449 4.72 -21.91 7.49
CA LYS A 449 3.59 -21.19 8.09
C LYS A 449 3.26 -19.92 7.30
N PRO A 450 2.03 -19.39 7.41
CA PRO A 450 1.66 -18.15 6.72
C PRO A 450 2.52 -16.97 7.17
N ALA A 451 3.49 -16.60 6.34
CA ALA A 451 4.53 -15.63 6.67
C ALA A 451 4.93 -14.73 5.48
N LEU A 452 4.38 -14.98 4.30
CA LEU A 452 4.70 -14.21 3.09
C LEU A 452 3.97 -12.87 3.09
N ASP A 453 4.60 -11.87 2.48
CA ASP A 453 4.06 -10.51 2.41
C ASP A 453 3.72 -10.10 0.98
N CYS A 454 2.61 -9.37 0.82
CA CYS A 454 2.27 -8.67 -0.42
C CYS A 454 2.21 -7.15 -0.20
N GLU A 455 2.48 -6.38 -1.25
CA GLU A 455 2.38 -4.92 -1.19
C GLU A 455 0.94 -4.41 -1.05
N GLN A 456 0.80 -3.19 -0.52
CA GLN A 456 -0.49 -2.57 -0.25
C GLN A 456 -0.54 -1.12 -0.75
N ALA A 457 -1.64 -0.77 -1.40
CA ALA A 457 -1.96 0.62 -1.68
C ALA A 457 -2.51 1.33 -0.43
N THR A 458 -2.03 2.54 -0.19
CA THR A 458 -2.55 3.44 0.86
C THR A 458 -2.61 4.89 0.37
N CYS A 459 -3.45 5.70 0.97
CA CYS A 459 -3.47 7.13 0.66
C CYS A 459 -3.78 7.97 1.90
N ILE A 460 -3.45 9.25 1.80
CA ILE A 460 -3.79 10.29 2.77
C ILE A 460 -4.49 11.40 1.99
N ALA A 461 -5.70 11.75 2.40
CA ALA A 461 -6.46 12.83 1.79
C ALA A 461 -7.32 13.51 2.87
N ASN A 462 -7.81 14.71 2.56
CA ASN A 462 -8.82 15.39 3.35
C ASN A 462 -9.98 15.88 2.47
N GLY A 463 -11.00 16.49 3.09
CA GLY A 463 -12.21 16.94 2.42
C GLY A 463 -13.22 15.81 2.15
N GLU A 464 -14.46 16.18 1.80
CA GLU A 464 -15.51 15.20 1.53
C GLU A 464 -15.11 14.30 0.36
N ASN A 465 -15.31 12.98 0.51
CA ASN A 465 -15.01 11.96 -0.50
C ASN A 465 -13.58 12.00 -1.07
N PHE A 466 -12.55 12.27 -0.25
CA PHE A 466 -11.15 12.24 -0.71
C PHE A 466 -10.86 13.27 -1.82
N SER A 467 -11.62 14.36 -1.84
CA SER A 467 -11.53 15.39 -2.87
C SER A 467 -10.18 16.12 -2.88
N ASN A 468 -9.41 16.05 -1.80
CA ASN A 468 -8.11 16.70 -1.69
C ASN A 468 -7.02 15.71 -1.23
N MET A 469 -6.35 15.09 -2.20
CA MET A 469 -5.27 14.12 -1.97
C MET A 469 -4.00 14.80 -1.44
N ILE A 470 -3.43 14.27 -0.35
CA ILE A 470 -2.18 14.74 0.26
C ILE A 470 -1.03 13.81 -0.12
N TRP A 471 -1.20 12.51 0.04
CA TRP A 471 -0.19 11.52 -0.31
C TRP A 471 -0.83 10.28 -0.90
N GLU A 472 -0.58 10.05 -2.18
CA GLU A 472 -1.08 8.89 -2.89
C GLU A 472 0.01 7.83 -2.99
N ARG A 473 -0.29 6.58 -2.63
CA ARG A 473 0.62 5.43 -2.73
C ARG A 473 -0.13 4.26 -3.36
N ARG A 474 -0.10 4.18 -4.69
CA ARG A 474 -0.74 3.12 -5.47
C ARG A 474 0.18 1.92 -5.65
N VAL A 475 -0.45 0.76 -5.77
CA VAL A 475 0.17 -0.47 -6.22
C VAL A 475 -0.63 -1.07 -7.36
N SER A 476 0.04 -1.78 -8.24
CA SER A 476 -0.50 -2.51 -9.36
C SER A 476 -1.29 -3.70 -8.84
N LEU A 477 -2.51 -3.86 -9.36
CA LEU A 477 -3.39 -4.94 -8.98
C LEU A 477 -3.81 -5.74 -10.21
N ASN A 478 -3.97 -7.05 -10.02
CA ASN A 478 -4.43 -8.01 -11.04
C ASN A 478 -3.57 -8.03 -12.32
N ASP A 479 -2.27 -7.76 -12.20
CA ASP A 479 -1.34 -7.75 -13.34
C ASP A 479 -1.01 -9.16 -13.88
N GLY A 480 -1.40 -10.19 -13.14
CA GLY A 480 -1.22 -11.59 -13.51
C GLY A 480 0.23 -12.09 -13.40
N LYS A 481 1.09 -11.43 -12.62
CA LYS A 481 2.49 -11.83 -12.44
C LYS A 481 2.78 -12.52 -11.10
N THR A 482 1.92 -12.32 -10.11
CA THR A 482 1.99 -13.00 -8.80
C THR A 482 0.96 -14.13 -8.73
N PHE A 483 1.34 -15.26 -8.12
CA PHE A 483 0.51 -16.45 -8.03
C PHE A 483 0.54 -17.08 -6.64
N TYR A 484 -0.57 -17.68 -6.21
CA TYR A 484 -0.61 -18.55 -5.04
C TYR A 484 -0.94 -19.99 -5.44
N LYS A 485 -0.43 -20.95 -4.67
CA LYS A 485 -0.72 -22.37 -4.89
C LYS A 485 -1.95 -22.81 -4.11
N TYR A 486 -2.86 -23.51 -4.78
CA TYR A 486 -3.98 -24.20 -4.17
C TYR A 486 -4.12 -25.61 -4.76
N GLY A 487 -4.04 -26.63 -3.89
CA GLY A 487 -3.84 -28.01 -4.33
C GLY A 487 -2.56 -28.13 -5.17
N ASP A 488 -2.70 -28.68 -6.38
CA ASP A 488 -1.59 -28.89 -7.32
C ASP A 488 -1.51 -27.79 -8.40
N LYS A 489 -2.22 -26.67 -8.25
CA LYS A 489 -2.32 -25.61 -9.26
C LYS A 489 -1.97 -24.24 -8.68
N PHE A 490 -1.50 -23.36 -9.57
CA PHE A 490 -1.30 -21.95 -9.29
C PHE A 490 -2.44 -21.11 -9.84
N TYR A 491 -2.78 -20.06 -9.11
CA TYR A 491 -3.83 -19.09 -9.43
C TYR A 491 -3.26 -17.69 -9.26
N ALA A 492 -3.63 -16.76 -10.15
CA ALA A 492 -3.18 -15.37 -10.06
C ALA A 492 -3.64 -14.74 -8.74
N TYR A 493 -2.74 -14.00 -8.10
CA TYR A 493 -3.02 -13.25 -6.89
C TYR A 493 -3.22 -11.76 -7.24
N PRO A 494 -4.17 -11.04 -6.62
CA PRO A 494 -4.48 -9.66 -7.00
C PRO A 494 -3.41 -8.61 -6.72
N SER A 495 -2.48 -8.84 -5.79
CA SER A 495 -1.40 -7.91 -5.44
C SER A 495 -0.04 -8.56 -5.66
N ASN A 496 1.06 -7.81 -5.60
CA ASN A 496 2.39 -8.37 -5.80
C ASN A 496 3.00 -8.93 -4.51
N LEU A 497 3.50 -10.16 -4.62
CA LEU A 497 4.31 -10.79 -3.58
C LEU A 497 5.65 -10.07 -3.50
N ARG A 498 6.09 -9.79 -2.27
CA ARG A 498 7.38 -9.12 -2.00
C ARG A 498 8.54 -10.11 -2.06
N VAL A 499 8.80 -10.58 -3.27
CA VAL A 499 9.93 -11.42 -3.65
C VAL A 499 10.64 -10.76 -4.82
N LYS A 500 11.96 -10.58 -4.70
CA LYS A 500 12.81 -9.98 -5.74
C LYS A 500 13.86 -10.99 -6.20
N ALA A 501 14.36 -10.83 -7.42
CA ALA A 501 15.39 -11.69 -8.00
C ALA A 501 16.59 -10.86 -8.48
N PHE A 502 17.79 -11.23 -8.05
CA PHE A 502 19.02 -10.49 -8.30
C PHE A 502 19.90 -11.20 -9.32
N THR A 503 20.19 -10.55 -10.43
CA THR A 503 21.01 -11.12 -11.52
C THR A 503 22.22 -10.26 -11.86
N THR A 504 23.23 -10.90 -12.43
CA THR A 504 24.43 -10.27 -13.03
C THR A 504 24.48 -10.59 -14.52
N ASP A 505 24.83 -9.62 -15.36
CA ASP A 505 24.95 -9.76 -16.80
C ASP A 505 26.23 -10.53 -17.17
N ASP A 506 26.11 -11.51 -18.08
CA ASP A 506 27.26 -12.18 -18.69
C ASP A 506 27.65 -11.43 -19.99
N GLU A 507 28.78 -10.72 -19.97
CA GLU A 507 29.23 -9.92 -21.13
C GLU A 507 29.50 -10.73 -22.41
N ASN A 508 29.25 -10.08 -23.55
CA ASN A 508 29.50 -10.61 -24.90
C ASN A 508 30.96 -10.31 -25.32
N THR A 509 31.89 -11.23 -25.07
CA THR A 509 33.35 -11.05 -25.28
C THR A 509 33.83 -10.85 -26.73
N SER A 510 32.97 -10.44 -27.67
CA SER A 510 33.32 -10.32 -29.10
C SER A 510 34.03 -9.02 -29.51
N ASN A 511 34.29 -8.07 -28.59
CA ASN A 511 34.94 -6.78 -28.91
C ASN A 511 36.14 -6.40 -28.03
N ILE A 512 36.74 -7.33 -27.28
CA ILE A 512 38.02 -7.07 -26.59
C ILE A 512 39.17 -7.41 -27.58
N PRO A 513 40.13 -6.51 -27.86
CA PRO A 513 41.35 -6.88 -28.57
C PRO A 513 42.09 -7.94 -27.74
N ASP A 514 42.40 -9.10 -28.33
CA ASP A 514 43.12 -10.21 -27.68
C ASP A 514 44.24 -9.69 -26.75
N VAL A 515 44.02 -9.79 -25.45
CA VAL A 515 45.08 -9.69 -24.46
C VAL A 515 45.86 -11.02 -24.54
N PRO A 516 47.20 -11.01 -24.64
CA PRO A 516 47.97 -12.24 -24.74
C PRO A 516 47.69 -13.15 -23.54
N GLU A 517 47.38 -14.43 -23.81
CA GLU A 517 47.16 -15.45 -22.78
C GLU A 517 48.29 -15.43 -21.74
N THR A 518 47.92 -15.21 -20.48
CA THR A 518 48.80 -15.42 -19.33
C THR A 518 49.09 -16.92 -19.17
N PRO A 519 50.34 -17.34 -18.94
CA PRO A 519 50.68 -18.75 -18.76
C PRO A 519 49.91 -19.36 -17.59
N SER A 520 49.43 -20.59 -17.77
CA SER A 520 48.79 -21.39 -16.72
C SER A 520 49.67 -21.50 -15.47
N GLU A 521 49.08 -21.27 -14.30
CA GLU A 521 49.71 -21.46 -12.99
C GLU A 521 50.19 -22.92 -12.79
N PRO A 522 51.33 -23.14 -12.13
CA PRO A 522 51.81 -24.47 -11.80
C PRO A 522 51.00 -25.13 -10.66
N ASP A 523 50.81 -26.45 -10.73
CA ASP A 523 50.10 -27.25 -9.74
C ASP A 523 50.60 -27.01 -8.30
N VAL A 524 49.65 -26.88 -7.37
CA VAL A 524 49.87 -26.68 -5.93
C VAL A 524 50.47 -27.96 -5.30
N PRO A 525 51.57 -27.88 -4.54
CA PRO A 525 52.13 -29.03 -3.82
C PRO A 525 51.25 -29.50 -2.65
N ASP A 526 51.23 -30.82 -2.40
CA ASP A 526 50.52 -31.45 -1.27
C ASP A 526 50.87 -30.83 0.08
N VAL A 527 49.84 -30.65 0.92
CA VAL A 527 49.89 -30.07 2.27
C VAL A 527 50.70 -30.96 3.23
N PRO A 528 51.72 -30.43 3.93
CA PRO A 528 52.44 -31.16 4.98
C PRO A 528 51.59 -31.38 6.23
N GLU A 529 51.75 -32.53 6.90
CA GLU A 529 51.11 -32.82 8.20
C GLU A 529 51.45 -31.77 9.27
N THR A 530 50.45 -31.49 10.12
CA THR A 530 50.48 -30.46 11.16
C THR A 530 51.55 -30.71 12.24
N PRO A 531 52.39 -29.72 12.56
CA PRO A 531 53.29 -29.80 13.71
C PRO A 531 52.54 -29.69 15.04
N SER A 532 53.01 -30.40 16.07
CA SER A 532 52.51 -30.29 17.45
C SER A 532 52.75 -28.91 18.04
N GLU A 533 51.80 -28.47 18.87
CA GLU A 533 51.74 -27.20 19.60
C GLU A 533 53.06 -26.77 20.27
N PRO A 534 53.49 -25.50 20.13
CA PRO A 534 54.64 -24.96 20.85
C PRO A 534 54.28 -24.54 22.28
N ASP A 535 55.22 -24.74 23.22
CA ASP A 535 55.10 -24.30 24.61
C ASP A 535 55.00 -22.76 24.74
N ILE A 536 54.20 -22.33 25.73
CA ILE A 536 53.88 -20.93 26.06
C ILE A 536 55.16 -20.15 26.45
N PRO A 537 55.44 -18.98 25.83
CA PRO A 537 56.53 -18.10 26.27
C PRO A 537 56.25 -17.41 27.61
N ASP A 538 57.28 -17.28 28.45
CA ASP A 538 57.23 -16.52 29.71
C ASP A 538 56.94 -15.03 29.49
N VAL A 539 56.17 -14.46 30.42
CA VAL A 539 55.69 -13.07 30.44
C VAL A 539 56.85 -12.05 30.45
N PRO A 540 56.88 -11.04 29.56
CA PRO A 540 57.85 -9.95 29.62
C PRO A 540 57.68 -9.07 30.86
N GLU A 541 58.79 -8.69 31.51
CA GLU A 541 58.78 -7.69 32.58
C GLU A 541 58.34 -6.30 32.07
N THR A 542 57.60 -5.59 32.92
CA THR A 542 57.00 -4.27 32.67
C THR A 542 58.04 -3.21 32.34
N PRO A 543 57.85 -2.39 31.27
CA PRO A 543 58.69 -1.22 31.00
C PRO A 543 58.55 -0.16 32.09
N SER A 544 59.66 0.49 32.46
CA SER A 544 59.68 1.67 33.34
C SER A 544 59.03 2.89 32.69
N GLU A 545 58.33 3.70 33.49
CA GLU A 545 57.62 4.93 33.08
C GLU A 545 58.46 5.87 32.21
N PRO A 546 57.85 6.50 31.17
CA PRO A 546 58.51 7.53 30.39
C PRO A 546 58.65 8.84 31.17
N ASP A 547 59.78 9.54 30.99
CA ASP A 547 60.00 10.88 31.54
C ASP A 547 58.96 11.88 30.99
N ASN A 548 58.52 12.77 31.88
CA ASN A 548 57.48 13.77 31.64
C ASN A 548 57.91 14.78 30.55
N PRO A 549 57.08 15.07 29.53
CA PRO A 549 57.42 16.06 28.50
C PRO A 549 57.44 17.49 29.06
N ASP A 550 58.37 18.30 28.56
CA ASP A 550 58.49 19.73 28.91
C ASP A 550 57.21 20.51 28.53
N VAL A 551 56.79 21.39 29.44
CA VAL A 551 55.59 22.24 29.34
C VAL A 551 55.72 23.21 28.14
N PRO A 552 54.75 23.25 27.20
CA PRO A 552 54.73 24.26 26.15
C PRO A 552 54.54 25.67 26.72
N GLU A 553 55.26 26.66 26.18
CA GLU A 553 55.04 28.08 26.53
C GLU A 553 53.61 28.51 26.17
N VAL A 554 52.98 29.22 27.10
CA VAL A 554 51.60 29.71 27.00
C VAL A 554 51.49 30.73 25.85
N PRO A 555 50.56 30.57 24.90
CA PRO A 555 50.29 31.60 23.90
C PRO A 555 49.77 32.89 24.54
N ASP A 556 50.25 34.05 24.09
CA ASP A 556 49.74 35.36 24.52
C ASP A 556 48.23 35.48 24.27
N VAL A 557 47.51 35.94 25.29
CA VAL A 557 46.06 36.14 25.28
C VAL A 557 45.68 37.19 24.22
N PRO A 558 44.76 36.91 23.28
CA PRO A 558 44.22 37.93 22.40
C PRO A 558 43.51 39.01 23.22
N SER A 559 43.76 40.29 22.92
CA SER A 559 43.03 41.42 23.52
C SER A 559 41.52 41.28 23.26
N GLU A 560 40.72 41.53 24.29
CA GLU A 560 39.24 41.52 24.23
C GLU A 560 38.71 42.34 23.06
N PRO A 561 37.70 41.85 22.32
CA PRO A 561 37.01 42.65 21.32
C PRO A 561 36.20 43.77 22.00
N ASP A 562 36.25 44.98 21.43
CA ASP A 562 35.44 46.12 21.89
C ASP A 562 33.95 45.75 21.86
N VAL A 563 33.27 46.07 22.98
CA VAL A 563 31.82 45.88 23.16
C VAL A 563 31.06 46.68 22.09
N PRO A 564 30.15 46.07 21.31
CA PRO A 564 29.28 46.82 20.42
C PRO A 564 28.41 47.80 21.21
N GLU A 565 28.33 49.07 20.80
CA GLU A 565 27.38 50.00 21.39
C GLU A 565 25.95 49.48 21.21
N THR A 566 25.19 49.49 22.31
CA THR A 566 23.79 49.07 22.35
C THR A 566 22.96 49.86 21.34
N PRO A 567 22.15 49.19 20.48
CA PRO A 567 21.17 49.89 19.66
C PRO A 567 20.19 50.66 20.55
N SER A 568 19.95 51.93 20.25
CA SER A 568 18.89 52.72 20.88
C SER A 568 17.52 52.08 20.62
N GLU A 569 16.67 52.04 21.64
CA GLU A 569 15.28 51.54 21.56
C GLU A 569 14.53 52.13 20.36
N PRO A 570 13.71 51.31 19.65
CA PRO A 570 12.83 51.83 18.62
C PRO A 570 11.71 52.66 19.26
N ASP A 571 11.43 53.84 18.69
CA ASP A 571 10.28 54.66 19.07
C ASP A 571 8.97 53.88 18.90
N ASN A 572 8.11 54.00 19.91
CA ASN A 572 6.81 53.33 20.00
C ASN A 572 5.90 53.79 18.84
N PRO A 573 5.26 52.89 18.06
CA PRO A 573 4.35 53.29 17.01
C PRO A 573 3.10 53.98 17.58
N ASP A 574 2.70 55.08 16.95
CA ASP A 574 1.48 55.82 17.29
C ASP A 574 0.24 54.93 17.15
N VAL A 575 -0.64 55.00 18.15
CA VAL A 575 -1.92 54.28 18.23
C VAL A 575 -2.84 54.74 17.09
N PRO A 576 -3.42 53.84 16.28
CA PRO A 576 -4.45 54.21 15.32
C PRO A 576 -5.71 54.70 16.04
N SER A 577 -6.24 55.86 15.65
CA SER A 577 -7.54 56.36 16.10
C SER A 577 -8.68 55.43 15.66
N GLU A 578 -9.63 55.17 16.57
CA GLU A 578 -10.85 54.38 16.32
C GLU A 578 -11.60 54.83 15.05
N PRO A 579 -12.15 53.90 14.26
CA PRO A 579 -13.05 54.24 13.16
C PRO A 579 -14.43 54.66 13.70
N ASP A 580 -14.96 55.76 13.17
CA ASP A 580 -16.30 56.26 13.45
C ASP A 580 -17.40 55.25 13.08
N ILE A 581 -18.40 55.13 13.95
CA ILE A 581 -19.60 54.32 13.79
C ILE A 581 -20.47 54.90 12.65
N PRO A 582 -20.84 54.14 11.61
CA PRO A 582 -21.83 54.58 10.63
C PRO A 582 -23.24 54.56 11.25
N ASP A 583 -23.97 55.67 11.09
CA ASP A 583 -25.37 55.79 11.48
C ASP A 583 -26.29 54.78 10.77
N ALA A 584 -27.29 54.28 11.51
CA ALA A 584 -28.28 53.33 11.03
C ALA A 584 -29.16 53.92 9.91
N PRO A 585 -29.31 53.25 8.75
CA PRO A 585 -30.29 53.65 7.74
C PRO A 585 -31.71 53.20 8.16
N GLU A 586 -32.64 54.15 8.10
CA GLU A 586 -34.08 53.95 8.35
C GLU A 586 -34.72 53.01 7.32
N THR A 587 -35.78 52.31 7.76
CA THR A 587 -36.61 51.42 6.94
C THR A 587 -37.44 52.18 5.89
N PRO A 588 -37.35 51.82 4.59
CA PRO A 588 -38.34 52.23 3.59
C PRO A 588 -39.41 51.15 3.40
N SER A 589 -40.67 51.60 3.35
CA SER A 589 -41.90 50.83 3.14
C SER A 589 -42.02 50.18 1.74
N GLU A 590 -42.77 49.07 1.65
CA GLU A 590 -43.14 48.37 0.42
C GLU A 590 -43.71 49.28 -0.67
N PRO A 591 -43.28 49.08 -1.93
CA PRO A 591 -44.06 49.45 -3.11
C PRO A 591 -44.47 48.24 -3.96
N ASP A 592 -45.66 48.40 -4.57
CA ASP A 592 -46.43 47.42 -5.35
C ASP A 592 -45.74 46.82 -6.59
N ASN A 593 -46.26 45.65 -6.97
CA ASN A 593 -45.83 44.79 -8.07
C ASN A 593 -46.11 45.39 -9.49
N PRO A 594 -45.10 45.57 -10.36
CA PRO A 594 -45.30 45.88 -11.78
C PRO A 594 -45.16 44.65 -12.68
N ASP A 595 -45.97 44.63 -13.75
CA ASP A 595 -46.11 43.56 -14.75
C ASP A 595 -44.82 43.16 -15.52
N VAL A 596 -44.79 41.90 -15.95
CA VAL A 596 -43.72 41.20 -16.67
C VAL A 596 -43.45 41.82 -18.06
N PRO A 597 -42.21 42.23 -18.36
CA PRO A 597 -41.78 42.52 -19.74
C PRO A 597 -41.26 41.24 -20.44
N ASP A 598 -41.59 41.10 -21.73
CA ASP A 598 -41.15 39.99 -22.60
C ASP A 598 -39.62 39.83 -22.64
N THR A 599 -39.18 38.57 -22.68
CA THR A 599 -37.77 38.17 -22.78
C THR A 599 -37.12 38.65 -24.09
N PRO A 600 -35.98 39.37 -24.04
CA PRO A 600 -35.17 39.63 -25.22
C PRO A 600 -34.47 38.34 -25.69
N ASP A 601 -34.36 38.15 -27.01
CA ASP A 601 -33.59 37.07 -27.64
C ASP A 601 -32.15 37.03 -27.10
N VAL A 602 -31.69 35.81 -26.78
CA VAL A 602 -30.34 35.52 -26.31
C VAL A 602 -29.30 35.95 -27.37
N PRO A 603 -28.28 36.75 -27.02
CA PRO A 603 -27.19 37.05 -27.94
C PRO A 603 -26.40 35.77 -28.26
N ALA A 604 -26.11 35.52 -29.54
CA ALA A 604 -25.15 34.49 -29.93
C ALA A 604 -23.81 34.73 -29.21
N THR A 605 -23.30 33.70 -28.55
CA THR A 605 -22.00 33.71 -27.86
C THR A 605 -20.86 34.00 -28.85
N PRO A 606 -19.89 34.87 -28.51
CA PRO A 606 -18.78 35.17 -29.40
C PRO A 606 -17.79 34.01 -29.49
N ASP A 607 -17.47 33.63 -30.73
CA ASP A 607 -16.57 32.54 -31.18
C ASP A 607 -15.15 32.67 -30.60
N ILE A 608 -14.51 31.54 -30.27
CA ILE A 608 -13.07 31.51 -29.93
C ILE A 608 -12.25 31.87 -31.17
N GLN A 609 -11.24 32.74 -31.03
CA GLN A 609 -10.33 33.04 -32.14
C GLN A 609 -9.42 31.84 -32.39
N GLU A 610 -9.72 31.08 -33.45
CA GLU A 610 -8.92 29.92 -33.87
C GLU A 610 -7.48 30.32 -34.24
N LEU A 611 -6.54 29.42 -33.95
CA LEU A 611 -5.14 29.58 -34.39
C LEU A 611 -5.03 29.46 -35.92
N PRO A 612 -4.00 30.07 -36.54
CA PRO A 612 -3.79 29.98 -37.99
C PRO A 612 -3.55 28.54 -38.49
N SER A 613 -3.11 27.63 -37.62
CA SER A 613 -2.99 26.20 -37.88
C SER A 613 -2.78 25.42 -36.57
N TYR A 614 -3.27 24.18 -36.50
CA TYR A 614 -3.06 23.25 -35.38
C TYR A 614 -2.05 22.16 -35.78
N THR A 615 -0.77 22.49 -35.81
CA THR A 615 0.28 21.56 -36.28
C THR A 615 1.23 21.17 -35.15
N ILE A 616 1.58 19.88 -35.09
CA ILE A 616 2.68 19.36 -34.26
C ILE A 616 3.53 18.46 -35.16
N GLY A 617 4.80 18.82 -35.35
CA GLY A 617 5.68 18.16 -36.31
C GLY A 617 5.15 18.30 -37.74
N GLU A 618 4.98 17.17 -38.45
CA GLU A 618 4.45 17.13 -39.83
C GLU A 618 2.92 16.91 -39.89
N LEU A 619 2.25 16.76 -38.74
CA LEU A 619 0.81 16.46 -38.67
C LEU A 619 -0.02 17.72 -38.43
N ASP A 620 -1.05 17.90 -39.26
CA ASP A 620 -2.09 18.92 -39.10
C ASP A 620 -3.33 18.32 -38.43
N TYR A 621 -3.60 18.75 -37.21
CA TYR A 621 -4.69 18.25 -36.35
C TYR A 621 -6.03 18.97 -36.60
N SER A 622 -6.07 19.97 -37.47
CA SER A 622 -7.30 20.66 -37.87
C SER A 622 -8.47 19.72 -38.30
N PRO A 623 -8.24 18.52 -38.88
CA PRO A 623 -9.32 17.57 -39.18
C PRO A 623 -10.00 16.94 -37.97
N VAL A 624 -9.35 16.95 -36.79
CA VAL A 624 -9.82 16.29 -35.55
C VAL A 624 -9.95 17.24 -34.37
N PHE A 625 -9.56 18.50 -34.52
CA PHE A 625 -9.59 19.50 -33.46
C PHE A 625 -10.20 20.83 -33.95
N ASN A 626 -11.12 21.37 -33.15
CA ASN A 626 -11.66 22.72 -33.27
C ASN A 626 -11.75 23.33 -31.87
N ALA A 627 -11.08 24.47 -31.64
CA ALA A 627 -10.96 25.01 -30.29
C ALA A 627 -12.32 25.43 -29.72
N ASN A 628 -13.20 25.99 -30.54
CA ASN A 628 -14.54 26.38 -30.09
C ASN A 628 -15.40 25.16 -29.71
N TYR A 629 -15.39 24.12 -30.53
CA TYR A 629 -16.09 22.87 -30.24
C TYR A 629 -15.56 22.22 -28.95
N TYR A 630 -14.24 22.14 -28.83
CA TYR A 630 -13.59 21.49 -27.69
C TYR A 630 -13.86 22.24 -26.38
N TYR A 631 -13.87 23.57 -26.40
CA TYR A 631 -14.29 24.40 -25.27
C TYR A 631 -15.77 24.17 -24.90
N LEU A 632 -16.68 24.23 -25.88
CA LEU A 632 -18.13 24.18 -25.62
C LEU A 632 -18.60 22.83 -25.08
N HIS A 633 -17.89 21.75 -25.41
CA HIS A 633 -18.30 20.38 -25.06
C HIS A 633 -17.52 19.80 -23.87
N ASN A 634 -16.62 20.58 -23.26
CA ASN A 634 -15.85 20.17 -22.10
C ASN A 634 -15.89 21.28 -21.03
N ALA A 635 -16.88 21.20 -20.14
CA ALA A 635 -17.15 22.23 -19.13
C ALA A 635 -16.00 22.42 -18.14
N ASP A 636 -15.26 21.34 -17.84
CA ASP A 636 -14.01 21.34 -17.07
C ASP A 636 -12.94 22.22 -17.74
N LEU A 637 -12.76 22.09 -19.05
CA LEU A 637 -11.77 22.87 -19.81
C LEU A 637 -12.20 24.33 -19.97
N ALA A 638 -13.51 24.58 -20.12
CA ALA A 638 -14.04 25.93 -20.17
C ALA A 638 -13.76 26.71 -18.87
N ASN A 639 -13.85 26.03 -17.71
CA ASN A 639 -13.54 26.59 -16.41
C ASN A 639 -12.03 26.74 -16.16
N ALA A 640 -11.22 25.78 -16.65
CA ALA A 640 -9.78 25.75 -16.41
C ALA A 640 -8.97 26.67 -17.33
N PHE A 641 -9.31 26.73 -18.62
CA PHE A 641 -8.49 27.39 -19.65
C PHE A 641 -9.18 28.57 -20.34
N GLY A 642 -10.45 28.83 -20.03
CA GLY A 642 -11.22 29.89 -20.67
C GLY A 642 -11.23 29.77 -22.19
N LYS A 643 -11.19 30.91 -22.90
CA LYS A 643 -11.25 30.97 -24.38
C LYS A 643 -9.87 30.88 -25.07
N ASP A 644 -8.84 30.37 -24.40
CA ASP A 644 -7.50 30.27 -24.96
C ASP A 644 -7.36 29.04 -25.89
N ALA A 645 -7.37 29.29 -27.21
CA ALA A 645 -7.26 28.24 -28.23
C ALA A 645 -5.94 27.45 -28.16
N GLN A 646 -4.84 28.06 -27.73
CA GLN A 646 -3.54 27.37 -27.61
C GLN A 646 -3.51 26.46 -26.39
N ALA A 647 -4.04 26.91 -25.24
CA ALA A 647 -4.13 26.09 -24.04
C ALA A 647 -5.07 24.89 -24.26
N LEU A 648 -6.21 25.10 -24.93
CA LEU A 648 -7.15 24.03 -25.31
C LEU A 648 -6.49 23.02 -26.26
N PHE A 649 -5.69 23.49 -27.22
CA PHE A 649 -4.96 22.60 -28.12
C PHE A 649 -3.86 21.82 -27.39
N ASN A 650 -3.10 22.46 -26.49
CA ASN A 650 -2.07 21.80 -25.68
C ASN A 650 -2.67 20.70 -24.79
N HIS A 651 -3.82 20.98 -24.16
CA HIS A 651 -4.56 19.97 -23.41
C HIS A 651 -5.03 18.82 -24.31
N PHE A 652 -5.60 19.13 -25.48
CA PHE A 652 -6.06 18.09 -26.40
C PHE A 652 -4.94 17.12 -26.80
N ILE A 653 -3.75 17.64 -27.09
CA ILE A 653 -2.58 16.82 -27.45
C ILE A 653 -2.05 16.02 -26.25
N SER A 654 -2.02 16.62 -25.05
CA SER A 654 -1.40 16.01 -23.87
C SER A 654 -2.31 15.00 -23.16
N TYR A 655 -3.63 15.21 -23.23
CA TYR A 655 -4.62 14.45 -22.45
C TYR A 655 -5.84 14.07 -23.29
N GLY A 656 -6.40 15.01 -24.05
CA GLY A 656 -7.68 14.80 -24.75
C GLY A 656 -7.70 13.63 -25.74
N ILE A 657 -6.59 13.38 -26.44
CA ILE A 657 -6.41 12.23 -27.33
C ILE A 657 -6.44 10.90 -26.57
N TYR A 658 -5.78 10.84 -25.41
CA TYR A 658 -5.68 9.64 -24.58
C TYR A 658 -6.94 9.37 -23.76
N GLU A 659 -7.68 10.43 -23.43
CA GLU A 659 -9.01 10.36 -22.81
C GLU A 659 -10.13 10.01 -23.83
N GLY A 660 -9.82 9.96 -25.13
CA GLY A 660 -10.80 9.69 -26.20
C GLY A 660 -11.80 10.82 -26.44
N ARG A 661 -11.46 12.06 -26.05
CA ARG A 661 -12.38 13.21 -26.13
C ARG A 661 -12.65 13.62 -27.57
N GLN A 662 -13.91 13.82 -27.89
CA GLN A 662 -14.29 14.42 -29.17
C GLN A 662 -13.94 15.90 -29.19
N ALA A 663 -13.04 16.30 -30.10
CA ALA A 663 -12.56 17.68 -30.19
C ALA A 663 -12.99 18.43 -31.46
N CYS A 664 -13.72 17.76 -32.36
CA CYS A 664 -14.46 18.43 -33.42
C CYS A 664 -15.74 17.66 -33.75
N GLU A 665 -16.68 18.30 -34.45
CA GLU A 665 -17.94 17.67 -34.85
C GLU A 665 -17.75 16.47 -35.79
N SER A 666 -16.69 16.50 -36.60
CA SER A 666 -16.51 15.55 -37.70
C SER A 666 -15.68 14.31 -37.35
N PHE A 667 -15.20 14.19 -36.11
CA PHE A 667 -14.39 13.05 -35.70
C PHE A 667 -14.54 12.71 -34.21
N ASN A 668 -14.92 11.48 -33.91
CA ASN A 668 -14.92 10.88 -32.58
C ASN A 668 -14.14 9.55 -32.64
N PRO A 669 -13.06 9.38 -31.86
CA PRO A 669 -12.17 8.22 -31.99
C PRO A 669 -12.88 6.90 -31.63
N LEU A 670 -13.81 6.92 -30.68
CA LEU A 670 -14.56 5.73 -30.25
C LEU A 670 -15.55 5.30 -31.33
N ASN A 671 -16.26 6.26 -31.94
CA ASN A 671 -17.10 5.96 -33.09
C ASN A 671 -16.27 5.46 -34.28
N TYR A 672 -15.11 6.07 -34.52
CA TYR A 672 -14.23 5.68 -35.61
C TYR A 672 -13.69 4.25 -35.42
N ARG A 673 -13.28 3.90 -34.20
CA ARG A 673 -12.93 2.53 -33.81
C ARG A 673 -14.08 1.55 -34.04
N ASN A 674 -15.26 1.87 -33.52
CA ASN A 674 -16.42 0.98 -33.60
C ASN A 674 -16.92 0.76 -35.05
N ASN A 675 -16.76 1.76 -35.92
CA ASN A 675 -17.19 1.69 -37.31
C ASN A 675 -16.22 0.92 -38.22
N TYR A 676 -14.95 0.78 -37.82
CA TYR A 676 -13.88 0.20 -38.64
C TYR A 676 -13.13 -0.89 -37.90
N ARG A 677 -13.69 -2.10 -37.97
CA ARG A 677 -13.17 -3.30 -37.31
C ARG A 677 -11.74 -3.67 -37.73
N ASP A 678 -11.30 -3.25 -38.92
CA ASP A 678 -9.92 -3.40 -39.38
C ASP A 678 -8.95 -2.52 -38.58
N LEU A 679 -9.40 -1.33 -38.16
CA LEU A 679 -8.62 -0.44 -37.29
C LEU A 679 -8.67 -0.92 -35.84
N ASP A 680 -9.80 -1.42 -35.35
CA ASP A 680 -9.91 -2.06 -34.03
C ASP A 680 -8.96 -3.25 -33.87
N ALA A 681 -8.87 -4.10 -34.90
CA ALA A 681 -7.93 -5.20 -34.91
C ALA A 681 -6.45 -4.74 -35.02
N ALA A 682 -6.17 -3.58 -35.61
CA ALA A 682 -4.83 -3.07 -35.82
C ALA A 682 -4.31 -2.22 -34.65
N PHE A 683 -5.19 -1.48 -33.96
CA PHE A 683 -4.84 -0.47 -32.97
C PHE A 683 -5.38 -0.79 -31.57
N GLY A 684 -6.39 -1.65 -31.45
CA GLY A 684 -6.97 -2.02 -30.14
C GLY A 684 -7.38 -0.81 -29.32
N GLU A 685 -6.89 -0.72 -28.09
CA GLU A 685 -7.16 0.38 -27.16
C GLU A 685 -6.31 1.64 -27.41
N ASP A 686 -5.37 1.64 -28.35
CA ASP A 686 -4.53 2.82 -28.65
C ASP A 686 -5.32 3.91 -29.37
N LEU A 687 -5.98 4.77 -28.59
CA LEU A 687 -6.80 5.88 -29.10
C LEU A 687 -5.98 6.84 -29.96
N SER A 688 -4.69 7.04 -29.66
CA SER A 688 -3.81 7.95 -30.40
C SER A 688 -3.60 7.51 -31.85
N ALA A 689 -3.54 6.20 -32.10
CA ALA A 689 -3.43 5.62 -33.43
C ALA A 689 -4.68 5.90 -34.29
N TYR A 690 -5.88 6.00 -33.72
CA TYR A 690 -7.10 6.33 -34.47
C TYR A 690 -7.12 7.79 -34.93
N TYR A 691 -6.67 8.73 -34.09
CA TYR A 691 -6.50 10.13 -34.50
C TYR A 691 -5.46 10.26 -35.60
N ALA A 692 -4.29 9.63 -35.43
CA ALA A 692 -3.20 9.65 -36.41
C ALA A 692 -3.64 9.02 -37.75
N HIS A 693 -4.35 7.89 -37.70
CA HIS A 693 -4.88 7.23 -38.89
C HIS A 693 -5.88 8.12 -39.63
N TYR A 694 -6.83 8.76 -38.93
CA TYR A 694 -7.83 9.60 -39.57
C TYR A 694 -7.23 10.84 -40.23
N ILE A 695 -6.27 11.49 -39.57
CA ILE A 695 -5.50 12.64 -40.10
C ILE A 695 -4.74 12.24 -41.37
N LYS A 696 -4.04 11.10 -41.33
CA LYS A 696 -3.10 10.72 -42.39
C LYS A 696 -3.76 10.01 -43.59
N TYR A 697 -4.78 9.20 -43.34
CA TYR A 697 -5.37 8.31 -44.34
C TYR A 697 -6.90 8.36 -44.34
N GLY A 698 -7.53 8.29 -43.16
CA GLY A 698 -8.98 8.07 -43.05
C GLY A 698 -9.85 9.06 -43.82
N LYS A 699 -9.52 10.35 -43.78
CA LYS A 699 -10.25 11.38 -44.54
C LYS A 699 -10.07 11.23 -46.06
N ALA A 700 -8.87 10.87 -46.51
CA ALA A 700 -8.58 10.65 -47.93
C ALA A 700 -9.22 9.37 -48.47
N GLU A 701 -9.37 8.37 -47.60
CA GLU A 701 -10.07 7.11 -47.88
C GLU A 701 -11.61 7.25 -47.89
N GLY A 702 -12.13 8.40 -47.49
CA GLY A 702 -13.57 8.64 -47.38
C GLY A 702 -14.24 7.95 -46.18
N ARG A 703 -13.45 7.54 -45.17
CA ARG A 703 -13.98 6.96 -43.93
C ARG A 703 -14.67 8.04 -43.10
N SER A 704 -15.81 7.72 -42.49
CA SER A 704 -16.59 8.63 -41.64
C SER A 704 -16.01 8.66 -40.23
N GLY A 705 -15.63 9.84 -39.73
CA GLY A 705 -15.17 10.04 -38.35
C GLY A 705 -16.28 9.98 -37.30
N VAL A 706 -17.54 9.85 -37.71
CA VAL A 706 -18.74 9.83 -36.85
C VAL A 706 -19.75 8.77 -37.34
N ASN A 707 -20.78 8.50 -36.54
CA ASN A 707 -21.78 7.47 -36.84
C ASN A 707 -22.51 7.68 -38.19
N ILE A 708 -22.60 6.62 -38.99
CA ILE A 708 -23.32 6.59 -40.27
C ILE A 708 -24.76 6.10 -40.07
N ASN A 709 -25.74 6.97 -40.32
CA ASN A 709 -27.15 6.56 -40.43
C ASN A 709 -27.48 6.21 -41.89
N THR A 710 -28.24 5.11 -42.09
CA THR A 710 -29.25 4.78 -43.17
C THR A 710 -29.11 3.32 -43.71
N PRO A 711 -30.15 2.70 -44.35
CA PRO A 711 -31.38 2.12 -43.75
C PRO A 711 -31.79 0.71 -44.32
N ASP A 712 -32.75 0.05 -43.65
CA ASP A 712 -33.66 -1.05 -44.08
C ASP A 712 -33.14 -2.35 -44.74
N THR A 713 -33.23 -3.47 -43.98
CA THR A 713 -34.12 -4.64 -44.28
C THR A 713 -34.36 -5.54 -43.05
N VAL A 714 -35.62 -5.53 -42.59
CA VAL A 714 -36.45 -6.30 -41.61
C VAL A 714 -36.24 -7.85 -41.61
N PRO A 715 -36.60 -8.69 -40.57
CA PRO A 715 -37.45 -8.49 -39.37
C PRO A 715 -36.97 -8.99 -37.97
N ASP A 716 -37.26 -8.16 -36.97
CA ASP A 716 -38.08 -8.39 -35.75
C ASP A 716 -38.03 -9.73 -34.96
N TYR A 717 -37.40 -9.68 -33.78
CA TYR A 717 -38.01 -10.09 -32.51
C TYR A 717 -37.32 -9.37 -31.34
N THR A 718 -37.97 -8.41 -30.70
CA THR A 718 -37.61 -7.90 -29.36
C THR A 718 -38.35 -8.67 -28.27
N PRO A 719 -37.74 -8.88 -27.09
CA PRO A 719 -38.06 -7.96 -26.01
C PRO A 719 -36.86 -7.53 -25.13
N ASP A 720 -36.93 -6.28 -24.69
CA ASP A 720 -36.23 -5.67 -23.55
C ASP A 720 -34.71 -5.84 -23.43
N VAL A 721 -33.97 -4.85 -23.96
CA VAL A 721 -32.65 -4.51 -23.42
C VAL A 721 -32.79 -3.19 -22.67
N LYS A 722 -32.75 -3.27 -21.34
CA LYS A 722 -32.50 -2.13 -20.45
C LYS A 722 -31.15 -1.49 -20.78
N PRO A 723 -31.00 -0.17 -20.56
CA PRO A 723 -29.75 0.55 -20.83
C PRO A 723 -28.58 -0.07 -20.04
N ASN A 724 -27.50 -0.40 -20.76
CA ASN A 724 -26.29 -1.01 -20.22
C ASN A 724 -25.55 0.03 -19.36
N TYR A 725 -25.59 -0.13 -18.04
CA TYR A 725 -24.66 0.51 -17.12
C TYR A 725 -23.50 -0.46 -16.93
N ASP A 726 -22.26 -0.01 -17.13
CA ASP A 726 -21.08 -0.86 -16.91
C ASP A 726 -20.97 -1.21 -15.42
N TYR A 727 -21.38 -2.42 -15.06
CA TYR A 727 -21.12 -3.05 -13.75
C TYR A 727 -19.77 -3.80 -13.75
N VAL A 728 -18.85 -3.38 -14.62
CA VAL A 728 -17.54 -3.99 -14.80
C VAL A 728 -16.53 -3.18 -14.00
N ILE A 729 -15.91 -3.80 -13.00
CA ILE A 729 -14.83 -3.23 -12.19
C ILE A 729 -13.65 -4.19 -12.31
N ASP A 730 -12.46 -3.68 -12.64
CA ASP A 730 -11.22 -4.46 -12.78
C ASP A 730 -11.35 -5.68 -13.71
N GLY A 731 -12.15 -5.56 -14.78
CA GLY A 731 -12.42 -6.65 -15.73
C GLY A 731 -13.37 -7.74 -15.21
N ILE A 732 -13.93 -7.58 -14.01
CA ILE A 732 -14.93 -8.48 -13.42
C ILE A 732 -16.32 -7.90 -13.64
N ASP A 733 -17.17 -8.66 -14.34
CA ASP A 733 -18.56 -8.28 -14.61
C ASP A 733 -19.47 -8.67 -13.43
N TYR A 734 -19.78 -7.70 -12.57
CA TYR A 734 -20.63 -7.91 -11.40
C TYR A 734 -22.11 -8.01 -11.74
N SER A 735 -22.53 -7.81 -13.00
CA SER A 735 -23.92 -8.06 -13.41
C SER A 735 -24.36 -9.51 -13.15
N VAL A 736 -23.39 -10.42 -13.04
CA VAL A 736 -23.59 -11.83 -12.68
C VAL A 736 -24.18 -12.02 -11.28
N VAL A 737 -23.92 -11.09 -10.35
CA VAL A 737 -24.37 -11.15 -8.95
C VAL A 737 -25.12 -9.89 -8.49
N PHE A 738 -25.27 -8.89 -9.36
CA PHE A 738 -25.94 -7.63 -9.10
C PHE A 738 -26.97 -7.28 -10.18
N ASP A 739 -28.19 -6.97 -9.76
CA ASP A 739 -29.25 -6.36 -10.56
C ASP A 739 -29.82 -5.17 -9.78
N ALA A 740 -29.73 -3.97 -10.34
CA ALA A 740 -30.13 -2.74 -9.67
C ALA A 740 -31.62 -2.71 -9.29
N ASP A 741 -32.51 -3.27 -10.12
CA ASP A 741 -33.93 -3.34 -9.80
C ASP A 741 -34.18 -4.35 -8.69
N TYR A 742 -33.54 -5.51 -8.75
CA TYR A 742 -33.64 -6.51 -7.70
C TYR A 742 -33.15 -5.93 -6.38
N TYR A 743 -31.97 -5.31 -6.38
CA TYR A 743 -31.35 -4.73 -5.18
C TYR A 743 -32.19 -3.59 -4.59
N TYR A 744 -32.71 -2.69 -5.43
CA TYR A 744 -33.66 -1.65 -5.04
C TYR A 744 -34.95 -2.23 -4.42
N ASN A 745 -35.55 -3.24 -5.06
CA ASN A 745 -36.84 -3.78 -4.61
C ASN A 745 -36.70 -4.66 -3.35
N THR A 746 -35.53 -5.22 -3.08
CA THR A 746 -35.30 -6.17 -1.98
C THR A 746 -34.68 -5.54 -0.73
N HIS A 747 -34.03 -4.37 -0.85
CA HIS A 747 -33.34 -3.69 0.26
C HIS A 747 -33.94 -2.30 0.50
N ARG A 748 -35.00 -2.26 1.33
CA ARG A 748 -35.81 -1.04 1.54
C ARG A 748 -35.03 0.11 2.17
N ASP A 749 -34.06 -0.18 3.03
CA ASP A 749 -33.13 0.80 3.60
C ASP A 749 -32.29 1.48 2.50
N VAL A 750 -31.77 0.69 1.57
CA VAL A 750 -30.99 1.15 0.41
C VAL A 750 -31.89 1.91 -0.56
N ALA A 751 -33.09 1.40 -0.85
CA ALA A 751 -34.08 2.06 -1.71
C ALA A 751 -34.48 3.44 -1.17
N ASN A 752 -34.67 3.57 0.15
CA ASN A 752 -34.98 4.84 0.80
C ASN A 752 -33.81 5.83 0.75
N ALA A 753 -32.56 5.33 0.80
CA ALA A 753 -31.37 6.16 0.78
C ALA A 753 -30.99 6.65 -0.62
N PHE A 754 -31.13 5.79 -1.64
CA PHE A 754 -30.58 6.05 -2.98
C PHE A 754 -31.62 6.15 -4.11
N GLY A 755 -32.88 5.84 -3.85
CA GLY A 755 -33.89 5.79 -4.90
C GLY A 755 -33.52 4.80 -6.02
N LYS A 756 -33.99 5.04 -7.25
CA LYS A 756 -33.69 4.20 -8.42
C LYS A 756 -32.39 4.57 -9.14
N ASP A 757 -31.43 5.17 -8.44
CA ASP A 757 -30.12 5.47 -9.05
C ASP A 757 -29.29 4.17 -9.14
N ASN A 758 -29.28 3.55 -10.32
CA ASN A 758 -28.58 2.29 -10.57
C ASN A 758 -27.10 2.34 -10.17
N LYS A 759 -26.43 3.47 -10.38
CA LYS A 759 -25.01 3.63 -10.04
C LYS A 759 -24.84 3.72 -8.52
N ALA A 760 -25.70 4.47 -7.84
CA ALA A 760 -25.65 4.54 -6.38
C ALA A 760 -26.00 3.19 -5.71
N LEU A 761 -26.95 2.44 -6.27
CA LEU A 761 -27.32 1.10 -5.81
C LEU A 761 -26.18 0.10 -6.00
N PHE A 762 -25.49 0.16 -7.15
CA PHE A 762 -24.33 -0.67 -7.43
C PHE A 762 -23.16 -0.34 -6.50
N ASN A 763 -22.86 0.95 -6.32
CA ASN A 763 -21.83 1.39 -5.40
C ASN A 763 -22.13 0.93 -3.96
N HIS A 764 -23.38 1.05 -3.50
CA HIS A 764 -23.76 0.53 -2.19
C HIS A 764 -23.56 -0.99 -2.08
N PHE A 765 -23.93 -1.75 -3.12
CA PHE A 765 -23.71 -3.19 -3.13
C PHE A 765 -22.23 -3.55 -3.03
N MET A 766 -21.37 -2.85 -3.77
CA MET A 766 -19.93 -3.07 -3.75
C MET A 766 -19.28 -2.68 -2.42
N THR A 767 -19.72 -1.58 -1.81
CA THR A 767 -19.13 -1.07 -0.57
C THR A 767 -19.64 -1.79 0.69
N TYR A 768 -20.93 -2.13 0.73
CA TYR A 768 -21.57 -2.67 1.93
C TYR A 768 -22.29 -4.00 1.65
N GLY A 769 -23.05 -4.07 0.55
CA GLY A 769 -23.91 -5.22 0.27
C GLY A 769 -23.18 -6.56 0.22
N ILE A 770 -22.00 -6.63 -0.40
CA ILE A 770 -21.18 -7.84 -0.44
C ILE A 770 -20.77 -8.29 0.97
N TYR A 771 -20.31 -7.35 1.81
CA TYR A 771 -19.80 -7.64 3.15
C TYR A 771 -20.90 -7.94 4.17
N GLU A 772 -22.10 -7.41 3.96
CA GLU A 772 -23.30 -7.74 4.72
C GLU A 772 -23.97 -9.04 4.25
N GLY A 773 -23.48 -9.66 3.18
CA GLY A 773 -24.05 -10.87 2.60
C GLY A 773 -25.38 -10.65 1.88
N ARG A 774 -25.64 -9.43 1.41
CA ARG A 774 -26.90 -9.06 0.75
C ARG A 774 -27.00 -9.71 -0.63
N GLN A 775 -28.18 -10.27 -0.91
CA GLN A 775 -28.49 -10.80 -2.22
C GLN A 775 -28.84 -9.65 -3.17
N ALA A 776 -28.05 -9.38 -4.19
CA ALA A 776 -28.35 -8.32 -5.16
C ALA A 776 -28.81 -8.82 -6.52
N ASN A 777 -28.88 -10.14 -6.70
CA ASN A 777 -29.39 -10.76 -7.92
C ASN A 777 -30.19 -12.01 -7.53
N ILE A 778 -31.27 -12.28 -8.26
CA ILE A 778 -32.13 -13.44 -8.03
C ILE A 778 -31.40 -14.79 -8.20
N GLU A 779 -30.35 -14.84 -9.01
CA GLU A 779 -29.55 -16.01 -9.36
C GLU A 779 -28.36 -16.28 -8.41
N PHE A 780 -28.10 -15.40 -7.44
CA PHE A 780 -26.96 -15.54 -6.52
C PHE A 780 -27.28 -15.13 -5.08
N ASN A 781 -27.20 -16.07 -4.13
CA ASN A 781 -27.26 -15.84 -2.69
C ASN A 781 -25.98 -16.41 -2.05
N VAL A 782 -25.19 -15.54 -1.40
CA VAL A 782 -23.87 -15.91 -0.90
C VAL A 782 -23.93 -16.92 0.25
N GLU A 783 -24.91 -16.80 1.15
CA GLU A 783 -25.06 -17.74 2.26
C GLU A 783 -25.47 -19.12 1.75
N ALA A 784 -26.39 -19.17 0.78
CA ALA A 784 -26.77 -20.44 0.16
C ALA A 784 -25.61 -21.07 -0.63
N TYR A 785 -24.76 -20.26 -1.25
CA TYR A 785 -23.57 -20.73 -1.96
C TYR A 785 -22.53 -21.28 -0.99
N LYS A 786 -22.28 -20.58 0.11
CA LYS A 786 -21.39 -20.98 1.21
C LYS A 786 -21.84 -22.26 1.91
N GLU A 787 -23.13 -22.38 2.23
CA GLU A 787 -23.68 -23.55 2.90
C GLU A 787 -23.69 -24.80 2.01
N ARG A 788 -23.97 -24.63 0.71
CA ARG A 788 -24.06 -25.75 -0.23
C ARG A 788 -22.70 -26.36 -0.55
N TYR A 789 -21.69 -25.52 -0.72
CA TYR A 789 -20.38 -25.93 -1.18
C TYR A 789 -19.42 -26.00 0.00
N ARG A 790 -19.45 -27.16 0.66
CA ARG A 790 -18.58 -27.47 1.80
C ARG A 790 -17.09 -27.30 1.45
N ASP A 791 -16.72 -27.60 0.22
CA ASP A 791 -15.38 -27.34 -0.33
C ASP A 791 -15.02 -25.84 -0.28
N LEU A 792 -15.97 -24.96 -0.58
CA LEU A 792 -15.75 -23.51 -0.48
C LEU A 792 -15.79 -23.04 0.98
N SER A 793 -16.65 -23.59 1.84
CA SER A 793 -16.70 -23.18 3.26
C SER A 793 -15.54 -23.67 4.11
N GLU A 794 -14.94 -24.81 3.77
CA GLU A 794 -13.67 -25.25 4.36
C GLU A 794 -12.49 -24.40 3.85
N THR A 795 -12.59 -23.78 2.67
CA THR A 795 -11.51 -22.99 2.03
C THR A 795 -11.57 -21.50 2.33
N PHE A 796 -12.74 -20.88 2.21
CA PHE A 796 -12.94 -19.42 2.32
C PHE A 796 -13.38 -18.99 3.73
N GLY A 797 -13.83 -19.93 4.57
CA GLY A 797 -14.25 -19.63 5.94
C GLY A 797 -15.31 -18.52 6.00
N SER A 798 -15.02 -17.44 6.74
CA SER A 798 -15.89 -16.27 6.90
C SER A 798 -15.70 -15.17 5.84
N ASP A 799 -14.77 -15.33 4.89
CA ASP A 799 -14.52 -14.33 3.84
C ASP A 799 -15.65 -14.34 2.80
N ILE A 800 -16.68 -13.55 3.07
CA ILE A 800 -17.91 -13.49 2.29
C ILE A 800 -17.69 -12.94 0.87
N ARG A 801 -16.73 -12.03 0.68
CA ARG A 801 -16.42 -11.41 -0.62
C ARG A 801 -15.90 -12.44 -1.62
N THR A 802 -15.07 -13.35 -1.15
CA THR A 802 -14.48 -14.41 -1.98
C THR A 802 -15.54 -15.36 -2.55
N TYR A 803 -16.68 -15.56 -1.88
CA TYR A 803 -17.79 -16.35 -2.44
C TYR A 803 -18.50 -15.64 -3.61
N TYR A 804 -18.67 -14.31 -3.58
CA TYR A 804 -19.21 -13.54 -4.71
C TYR A 804 -18.28 -13.62 -5.92
N ILE A 805 -16.99 -13.34 -5.71
CA ILE A 805 -15.97 -13.35 -6.78
C ILE A 805 -15.83 -14.74 -7.39
N HIS A 806 -15.78 -15.78 -6.54
CA HIS A 806 -15.69 -17.16 -7.02
C HIS A 806 -16.88 -17.52 -7.91
N TYR A 807 -18.09 -17.08 -7.57
CA TYR A 807 -19.26 -17.37 -8.41
C TYR A 807 -19.23 -16.65 -9.77
N ILE A 808 -18.82 -15.38 -9.78
CA ILE A 808 -18.69 -14.58 -11.01
C ILE A 808 -17.68 -15.21 -11.96
N LEU A 809 -16.49 -15.57 -11.45
CA LEU A 809 -15.38 -16.05 -12.27
C LEU A 809 -15.50 -17.53 -12.65
N TYR A 810 -16.02 -18.35 -11.74
CA TYR A 810 -15.97 -19.81 -11.87
C TYR A 810 -17.32 -20.47 -11.63
N GLY A 811 -17.99 -20.15 -10.53
CA GLY A 811 -19.19 -20.86 -10.08
C GLY A 811 -20.32 -20.91 -11.10
N LYS A 812 -20.56 -19.81 -11.83
CA LYS A 812 -21.57 -19.76 -12.89
C LYS A 812 -21.19 -20.64 -14.09
N ALA A 813 -19.93 -20.59 -14.51
CA ALA A 813 -19.40 -21.41 -15.61
C ALA A 813 -19.33 -22.91 -15.26
N GLU A 814 -19.05 -23.23 -13.99
CA GLU A 814 -19.06 -24.60 -13.45
C GLU A 814 -20.47 -25.17 -13.27
N GLY A 815 -21.52 -24.37 -13.48
CA GLY A 815 -22.91 -24.78 -13.28
C GLY A 815 -23.27 -24.98 -11.81
N ARG A 816 -22.54 -24.34 -10.88
CA ARG A 816 -22.86 -24.41 -9.45
C ARG A 816 -24.15 -23.65 -9.15
N SER A 817 -25.01 -24.25 -8.34
CA SER A 817 -26.25 -23.63 -7.84
C SER A 817 -25.92 -22.68 -6.69
N ALA A 818 -25.84 -21.38 -6.99
CA ALA A 818 -25.65 -20.34 -5.98
C ALA A 818 -26.95 -19.75 -5.44
N VAL A 819 -28.08 -20.35 -5.80
CA VAL A 819 -29.35 -20.14 -5.12
C VAL A 819 -29.67 -21.35 -4.28
N GLY A 820 -30.03 -21.13 -3.02
CA GLY A 820 -30.80 -22.10 -2.23
C GLY A 820 -32.02 -22.47 -3.07
N GLY A 821 -32.28 -23.75 -3.33
CA GLY A 821 -33.36 -24.16 -4.24
C GLY A 821 -34.65 -23.37 -3.97
N SER A 822 -34.98 -22.42 -4.84
CA SER A 822 -36.15 -21.52 -4.70
C SER A 822 -36.33 -20.84 -3.31
N GLY A 823 -35.29 -20.70 -2.49
CA GLY A 823 -35.39 -20.66 -1.04
C GLY A 823 -36.03 -19.40 -0.46
N TYR A 824 -37.30 -19.49 -0.08
CA TYR A 824 -37.95 -18.51 0.79
C TYR A 824 -37.45 -18.72 2.22
N ILE A 825 -36.23 -18.27 2.52
CA ILE A 825 -35.56 -18.56 3.79
C ILE A 825 -35.88 -17.49 4.82
N TYR A 826 -36.41 -17.89 5.98
CA TYR A 826 -36.61 -17.03 7.15
C TYR A 826 -36.20 -17.77 8.41
N ASP A 827 -35.38 -17.15 9.26
CA ASP A 827 -34.84 -17.75 10.49
C ASP A 827 -34.13 -19.11 10.25
N GLY A 828 -33.35 -19.19 9.16
CA GLY A 828 -32.62 -20.39 8.76
C GLY A 828 -33.50 -21.57 8.30
N ILE A 829 -34.79 -21.34 8.03
CA ILE A 829 -35.73 -22.36 7.56
C ILE A 829 -36.15 -22.03 6.12
N ASP A 830 -36.05 -23.01 5.22
CA ASP A 830 -36.48 -22.92 3.83
C ASP A 830 -37.99 -23.20 3.68
N TYR A 831 -38.77 -22.17 3.32
CA TYR A 831 -40.23 -22.26 3.16
C TYR A 831 -40.69 -22.66 1.75
N SER A 832 -39.81 -22.99 0.82
CA SER A 832 -40.20 -23.23 -0.59
C SER A 832 -41.07 -24.46 -0.81
N ALA A 833 -41.09 -25.39 0.15
CA ALA A 833 -42.03 -26.50 0.14
C ALA A 833 -43.49 -26.08 0.43
N VAL A 834 -43.70 -24.89 1.01
CA VAL A 834 -45.02 -24.41 1.43
C VAL A 834 -45.39 -23.05 0.85
N PHE A 835 -44.45 -22.33 0.23
CA PHE A 835 -44.64 -21.00 -0.34
C PHE A 835 -44.12 -20.91 -1.80
N ASP A 836 -44.95 -20.33 -2.66
CA ASP A 836 -44.70 -20.00 -4.05
C ASP A 836 -45.37 -18.65 -4.33
N SER A 837 -44.58 -17.61 -4.65
CA SER A 837 -45.12 -16.25 -4.76
C SER A 837 -46.12 -16.07 -5.89
N GLY A 838 -45.96 -16.80 -7.00
CA GLY A 838 -46.89 -16.74 -8.12
C GLY A 838 -48.26 -17.32 -7.72
N TYR A 839 -48.25 -18.50 -7.11
CA TYR A 839 -49.44 -19.11 -6.54
C TYR A 839 -50.09 -18.22 -5.49
N TYR A 840 -49.31 -17.70 -4.53
CA TYR A 840 -49.83 -16.93 -3.41
C TYR A 840 -50.43 -15.58 -3.85
N HIS A 841 -49.79 -14.93 -4.83
CA HIS A 841 -50.32 -13.75 -5.52
C HIS A 841 -51.66 -14.07 -6.20
N ASP A 842 -51.67 -15.08 -7.08
CA ASP A 842 -52.82 -15.39 -7.93
C ASP A 842 -54.02 -15.92 -7.12
N HIS A 843 -53.76 -16.56 -5.98
CA HIS A 843 -54.78 -17.15 -5.12
C HIS A 843 -55.48 -16.13 -4.21
N TYR A 844 -54.82 -15.02 -3.89
CA TYR A 844 -55.32 -14.02 -2.94
C TYR A 844 -55.34 -12.62 -3.55
N GLY A 845 -56.49 -12.23 -4.08
CA GLY A 845 -56.67 -10.94 -4.75
C GLY A 845 -56.45 -9.71 -3.86
N ASP A 846 -56.63 -9.83 -2.54
CA ASP A 846 -56.26 -8.79 -1.58
C ASP A 846 -54.75 -8.54 -1.55
N LEU A 847 -53.95 -9.61 -1.63
CA LEU A 847 -52.50 -9.54 -1.67
C LEU A 847 -52.00 -9.05 -3.03
N ALA A 848 -52.62 -9.52 -4.13
CA ALA A 848 -52.33 -9.02 -5.47
C ALA A 848 -52.58 -7.51 -5.60
N ASN A 849 -53.65 -6.99 -4.99
CA ASN A 849 -53.94 -5.55 -4.99
C ASN A 849 -53.02 -4.75 -4.05
N ALA A 850 -52.64 -5.34 -2.91
CA ALA A 850 -51.81 -4.66 -1.90
C ALA A 850 -50.32 -4.63 -2.27
N PHE A 851 -49.82 -5.70 -2.90
CA PHE A 851 -48.40 -5.93 -3.12
C PHE A 851 -48.01 -6.10 -4.59
N GLY A 852 -48.98 -6.25 -5.50
CA GLY A 852 -48.69 -6.57 -6.91
C GLY A 852 -47.84 -7.84 -7.02
N SER A 853 -46.96 -7.91 -8.00
CA SER A 853 -46.04 -9.05 -8.19
C SER A 853 -44.82 -9.03 -7.26
N ASP A 854 -44.83 -8.23 -6.18
CA ASP A 854 -43.73 -8.14 -5.20
C ASP A 854 -43.64 -9.43 -4.37
N SER A 855 -42.80 -10.36 -4.83
CA SER A 855 -42.59 -11.67 -4.19
C SER A 855 -42.07 -11.59 -2.76
N VAL A 856 -41.37 -10.51 -2.38
CA VAL A 856 -40.80 -10.33 -1.04
C VAL A 856 -41.89 -9.89 -0.07
N ALA A 857 -42.66 -8.87 -0.43
CA ALA A 857 -43.79 -8.42 0.40
C ALA A 857 -44.85 -9.53 0.59
N LEU A 858 -45.06 -10.34 -0.45
CA LEU A 858 -45.91 -11.54 -0.39
C LEU A 858 -45.36 -12.59 0.59
N PHE A 859 -44.04 -12.81 0.59
CA PHE A 859 -43.40 -13.76 1.50
C PHE A 859 -43.37 -13.25 2.95
N GLU A 860 -43.03 -11.98 3.18
CA GLU A 860 -43.11 -11.34 4.49
C GLU A 860 -44.52 -11.41 5.07
N HIS A 861 -45.54 -11.13 4.23
CA HIS A 861 -46.93 -11.31 4.64
C HIS A 861 -47.20 -12.76 5.02
N PHE A 862 -46.73 -13.74 4.26
CA PHE A 862 -46.94 -15.15 4.59
C PHE A 862 -46.31 -15.57 5.92
N ILE A 863 -45.07 -15.12 6.19
CA ILE A 863 -44.39 -15.41 7.46
C ILE A 863 -45.07 -14.74 8.66
N LYS A 864 -45.49 -13.50 8.48
CA LYS A 864 -46.02 -12.65 9.55
C LYS A 864 -47.50 -12.86 9.84
N TYR A 865 -48.28 -13.19 8.82
CA TYR A 865 -49.74 -13.28 8.89
C TYR A 865 -50.31 -14.52 8.20
N GLY A 866 -49.81 -14.88 7.02
CA GLY A 866 -50.40 -15.94 6.19
C GLY A 866 -50.44 -17.32 6.84
N MET A 867 -49.37 -17.73 7.54
CA MET A 867 -49.36 -19.00 8.27
C MET A 867 -50.36 -19.02 9.43
N ASP A 868 -50.49 -17.91 10.16
CA ASP A 868 -51.42 -17.78 11.29
C ASP A 868 -52.88 -17.72 10.82
N GLU A 869 -53.12 -17.14 9.65
CA GLU A 869 -54.42 -17.12 8.96
C GLU A 869 -54.75 -18.47 8.30
N GLY A 870 -53.77 -19.38 8.20
CA GLY A 870 -53.92 -20.68 7.54
C GLY A 870 -54.02 -20.59 6.01
N ARG A 871 -53.40 -19.58 5.39
CA ARG A 871 -53.42 -19.38 3.95
C ARG A 871 -52.54 -20.41 3.22
N GLN A 872 -53.06 -20.95 2.11
CA GLN A 872 -52.30 -21.85 1.25
C GLN A 872 -51.42 -21.04 0.31
N ALA A 873 -50.10 -21.18 0.41
CA ALA A 873 -49.16 -20.40 -0.38
C ALA A 873 -48.41 -21.17 -1.45
N SER A 874 -48.65 -22.47 -1.59
CA SER A 874 -48.16 -23.26 -2.71
C SER A 874 -49.21 -24.28 -3.10
N THR A 875 -49.09 -24.81 -4.32
CA THR A 875 -49.90 -25.97 -4.70
C THR A 875 -49.57 -27.16 -3.80
N GLY A 876 -48.30 -27.33 -3.42
CA GLY A 876 -47.71 -28.47 -2.69
C GLY A 876 -48.20 -28.73 -1.27
N PHE A 877 -48.75 -27.72 -0.59
CA PHE A 877 -49.07 -27.82 0.84
C PHE A 877 -50.37 -27.09 1.23
N ASN A 878 -51.32 -27.80 1.85
CA ASN A 878 -52.48 -27.21 2.51
C ASN A 878 -52.49 -27.57 4.01
N VAL A 879 -52.42 -26.55 4.87
CA VAL A 879 -52.30 -26.76 6.34
C VAL A 879 -53.49 -27.48 6.94
N TYR A 880 -54.71 -27.21 6.47
CA TYR A 880 -55.92 -27.83 7.01
C TYR A 880 -56.02 -29.29 6.57
N THR A 881 -55.62 -29.61 5.34
CA THR A 881 -55.52 -31.02 4.91
C THR A 881 -54.49 -31.78 5.72
N TYR A 882 -53.30 -31.18 5.91
CA TYR A 882 -52.22 -31.79 6.66
C TYR A 882 -52.59 -32.01 8.15
N MET A 883 -53.17 -30.99 8.79
CA MET A 883 -53.67 -31.06 10.17
C MET A 883 -54.76 -32.14 10.37
N ASN A 884 -55.73 -32.22 9.44
CA ASN A 884 -56.83 -33.19 9.57
C ASN A 884 -56.40 -34.63 9.30
N ARG A 885 -55.35 -34.83 8.49
CA ARG A 885 -54.83 -36.15 8.12
C ARG A 885 -53.99 -36.78 9.24
N TYR A 886 -53.22 -35.97 9.98
CA TYR A 886 -52.26 -36.45 10.97
C TYR A 886 -52.71 -36.13 12.39
N ARG A 887 -53.45 -37.08 13.00
CA ARG A 887 -53.99 -36.94 14.36
C ARG A 887 -52.91 -36.78 15.44
N ASP A 888 -51.73 -37.33 15.21
CA ASP A 888 -50.56 -37.17 16.08
C ASP A 888 -50.12 -35.70 16.15
N LEU A 889 -50.08 -35.01 15.01
CA LEU A 889 -49.78 -33.58 14.97
C LEU A 889 -50.90 -32.75 15.59
N ASN A 890 -52.17 -33.15 15.39
CA ASN A 890 -53.31 -32.48 16.03
C ASN A 890 -53.27 -32.58 17.56
N ALA A 891 -52.86 -33.73 18.10
CA ALA A 891 -52.64 -33.88 19.53
C ALA A 891 -51.45 -33.04 20.03
N ALA A 892 -50.44 -32.80 19.19
CA ALA A 892 -49.20 -32.09 19.55
C ALA A 892 -49.32 -30.56 19.46
N TYR A 893 -49.94 -30.04 18.40
CA TYR A 893 -49.94 -28.61 18.07
C TYR A 893 -51.31 -27.95 18.26
N GLY A 894 -52.39 -28.73 18.38
CA GLY A 894 -53.74 -28.19 18.55
C GLY A 894 -54.10 -27.21 17.44
N SER A 895 -54.48 -25.98 17.82
CA SER A 895 -54.87 -24.92 16.88
C SER A 895 -53.72 -24.06 16.37
N ASP A 896 -52.46 -24.36 16.71
CA ASP A 896 -51.29 -23.59 16.25
C ASP A 896 -50.92 -23.97 14.82
N LEU A 897 -51.50 -23.26 13.85
CA LEU A 897 -51.34 -23.54 12.42
C LEU A 897 -49.89 -23.42 11.96
N LYS A 898 -49.12 -22.47 12.51
CA LYS A 898 -47.72 -22.21 12.13
C LYS A 898 -46.82 -23.43 12.40
N MET A 899 -47.08 -24.14 13.49
CA MET A 899 -46.35 -25.37 13.83
C MET A 899 -46.54 -26.48 12.79
N TYR A 900 -47.67 -26.55 12.09
CA TYR A 900 -47.89 -27.54 11.03
C TYR A 900 -47.09 -27.24 9.76
N TYR A 901 -46.98 -25.96 9.37
CA TYR A 901 -46.10 -25.53 8.27
C TYR A 901 -44.64 -25.89 8.58
N GLN A 902 -44.16 -25.51 9.76
CA GLN A 902 -42.79 -25.78 10.19
C GLN A 902 -42.50 -27.27 10.33
N HIS A 903 -43.43 -28.07 10.86
CA HIS A 903 -43.26 -29.51 10.93
C HIS A 903 -43.17 -30.12 9.53
N TYR A 904 -44.02 -29.70 8.58
CA TYR A 904 -43.97 -30.27 7.24
C TYR A 904 -42.62 -30.03 6.57
N ILE A 905 -42.11 -28.80 6.67
CA ILE A 905 -40.78 -28.41 6.17
C ILE A 905 -39.68 -29.24 6.84
N LYS A 906 -39.65 -29.29 8.18
CA LYS A 906 -38.55 -29.89 8.94
C LYS A 906 -38.55 -31.42 8.91
N TYR A 907 -39.73 -32.03 8.92
CA TYR A 907 -39.88 -33.48 9.15
C TYR A 907 -40.84 -34.13 8.15
N GLY A 908 -41.98 -33.51 7.87
CA GLY A 908 -43.05 -34.12 7.09
C GLY A 908 -42.63 -34.60 5.70
N ILE A 909 -41.79 -33.83 4.99
CA ILE A 909 -41.24 -34.23 3.69
C ILE A 909 -40.36 -35.48 3.81
N SER A 910 -39.43 -35.49 4.77
CA SER A 910 -38.53 -36.63 5.01
C SER A 910 -39.25 -37.89 5.49
N GLU A 911 -40.35 -37.71 6.23
CA GLU A 911 -41.23 -38.78 6.69
C GLU A 911 -42.17 -39.30 5.60
N GLY A 912 -42.15 -38.69 4.40
CA GLY A 912 -43.03 -39.06 3.29
C GLY A 912 -44.50 -38.75 3.54
N ARG A 913 -44.82 -37.78 4.41
CA ARG A 913 -46.20 -37.38 4.71
C ARG A 913 -46.80 -36.57 3.55
N SER A 914 -48.07 -36.85 3.23
CA SER A 914 -48.80 -36.18 2.15
C SER A 914 -49.60 -34.99 2.69
N ALA A 915 -49.38 -33.82 2.10
CA ALA A 915 -49.97 -32.54 2.52
C ALA A 915 -50.97 -31.91 1.54
N GLN A 916 -51.41 -32.68 0.54
CA GLN A 916 -52.48 -32.33 -0.40
C GLN A 916 -53.70 -33.24 -0.24
#